data_AF-A0A1S3WEJ1-F1
#
_entry.id   AF-A0A1S3WEJ1-F1
#
_cell.length_a   1.000
_cell.length_b   1.000
_cell.length_c   1.000
_cell.angle_alpha   90.00
_cell.angle_beta   90.00
_cell.angle_gamma   90.00
#
_symmetry.space_group_name_H-M   'P 1'
#
loop_
_entity.id
_entity.type
_entity.pdbx_description
1 polymer ?
#
loop_
_entity_poly.entity_id
_entity_poly.type
_entity_poly.pdbx_seq_one_letter_code
_entity_poly.pdbx_strand_id
1 'polypeptide(L)'
;MGQEDPKDQQLVVALRIRPLNEAELEEGASVITHKTGDQMLTLLDPSEDPEDTLRAHRSREKTFVFDMVFDEHATQEDVYCATTRHLVDGVLAGYNATVFAYGPSGAGKTFTMLGLDAQPGIYLQALSDLFRALEATGGQPDYSVSMSYLEIYNEVIRDLLNPASGCLELREDAHGTTQIPGITEASTSNAQEIMQLLTKANRQRTQEPTATNRTSSRSHAVLQVSVSRRGVQSTDEVSLGRLFLVDLAGSERASQTQNSGKRMKEGAHINRSLLALGNCIVALSERGSRQYVNFRDSKLTRLLKDALGGNSCTVMIAHISPASSHFEESRTTLLYAHRAKNIKTRVKRNLLSVSYHIAQYTDVISQLRREIEHLKAKIDKQEKERAPPGAPEPQAPAPARDTEEDQCQQLGRIRAQLIGAFREQLDLRRSLGGLESTLAELHVHLSRHLLTIADWERERTQQVHQEPGKDGDTQDGEGTEPHEVVLAREELMALLEEQRKTATLKAGLERQLAQAQRKASQLERVLPRRACSVEQREELRLLCRAHELELDRGHHLLHHQALLIRLGQRHRQLCECLIRDQRRLIQEAGLAVPEALEQRYQVYSRELGEGTLDRLLVLHSLMTSSLRACCQRCQVGTG
;
A
#
# COMPACT_ATOMS: atom_id res chain seq x y z
N MET A 1 -11.99 40.15 -11.66
CA MET A 1 -12.69 39.61 -10.48
C MET A 1 -11.64 39.40 -9.41
N GLY A 2 -11.84 39.94 -8.21
CA GLY A 2 -10.81 39.95 -7.16
C GLY A 2 -10.39 38.54 -6.77
N GLN A 3 -9.09 38.26 -6.80
CA GLN A 3 -8.53 37.11 -6.09
C GLN A 3 -8.82 37.34 -4.62
N GLU A 4 -9.73 36.57 -4.02
CA GLU A 4 -9.84 36.52 -2.56
C GLU A 4 -8.50 36.00 -2.02
N ASP A 5 -7.82 36.82 -1.23
CA ASP A 5 -6.60 36.41 -0.56
C ASP A 5 -6.85 35.15 0.29
N PRO A 6 -5.94 34.16 0.27
CA PRO A 6 -6.09 32.94 1.04
C PRO A 6 -6.16 33.27 2.53
N LYS A 7 -7.33 33.07 3.13
CA LYS A 7 -7.54 33.26 4.56
C LYS A 7 -6.85 32.13 5.33
N ASP A 8 -6.05 32.49 6.33
CA ASP A 8 -5.53 31.52 7.28
C ASP A 8 -6.72 30.93 8.06
N GLN A 9 -6.93 29.63 7.94
CA GLN A 9 -7.98 28.91 8.65
C GLN A 9 -7.37 28.11 9.79
N GLN A 10 -8.00 28.17 10.96
CA GLN A 10 -7.56 27.41 12.12
C GLN A 10 -8.10 25.98 12.03
N LEU A 11 -7.30 24.99 12.42
CA LEU A 11 -7.71 23.59 12.45
C LEU A 11 -8.85 23.42 13.47
N VAL A 12 -9.97 22.86 13.03
CA VAL A 12 -11.15 22.63 13.87
C VAL A 12 -10.96 21.34 14.66
N VAL A 13 -11.15 21.40 15.97
CA VAL A 13 -11.01 20.25 16.86
C VAL A 13 -12.32 19.96 17.58
N ALA A 14 -12.87 18.79 17.29
CA ALA A 14 -14.00 18.21 18.00
C ALA A 14 -13.52 17.14 18.98
N LEU A 15 -14.17 17.04 20.13
CA LEU A 15 -13.97 15.96 21.09
C LEU A 15 -15.23 15.09 21.14
N ARG A 16 -15.08 13.77 21.11
CA ARG A 16 -16.16 12.80 21.29
C ARG A 16 -15.83 11.84 22.44
N ILE A 17 -16.75 11.78 23.40
CA ILE A 17 -16.70 10.87 24.55
C ILE A 17 -17.67 9.73 24.25
N ARG A 18 -17.19 8.48 24.29
CA ARG A 18 -18.08 7.32 24.15
C ARG A 18 -18.74 6.98 25.49
N PRO A 19 -19.86 6.24 25.51
CA PRO A 19 -20.37 5.65 26.75
C PRO A 19 -19.37 4.65 27.35
N LEU A 20 -19.49 4.38 28.65
CA LEU A 20 -18.80 3.26 29.30
C LEU A 20 -19.21 1.93 28.65
N ASN A 21 -18.24 1.03 28.49
CA ASN A 21 -18.50 -0.31 27.97
C ASN A 21 -18.77 -1.30 29.13
N GLU A 22 -19.33 -2.47 28.80
CA GLU A 22 -19.69 -3.49 29.81
C GLU A 22 -18.47 -3.94 30.64
N ALA A 23 -17.31 -4.14 30.01
CA ALA A 23 -16.09 -4.53 30.71
C ALA A 23 -15.61 -3.45 31.71
N GLU A 24 -15.69 -2.17 31.36
CA GLU A 24 -15.35 -1.05 32.23
C GLU A 24 -16.33 -0.94 33.41
N LEU A 25 -17.61 -1.24 33.19
CA LEU A 25 -18.62 -1.30 34.24
C LEU A 25 -18.37 -2.48 35.19
N GLU A 26 -18.00 -3.65 34.66
CA GLU A 26 -17.64 -4.85 35.44
C GLU A 26 -16.35 -4.64 36.25
N GLU A 27 -15.38 -3.91 35.70
CA GLU A 27 -14.15 -3.51 36.40
C GLU A 27 -14.39 -2.43 37.48
N GLY A 28 -15.60 -1.86 37.56
CA GLY A 28 -15.94 -0.81 38.52
C GLY A 28 -15.32 0.56 38.18
N ALA A 29 -15.06 0.84 36.91
CA ALA A 29 -14.50 2.11 36.48
C ALA A 29 -15.46 3.27 36.76
N SER A 30 -14.96 4.34 37.35
CA SER A 30 -15.71 5.58 37.58
C SER A 30 -15.63 6.50 36.36
N VAL A 31 -16.65 7.33 36.17
CA VAL A 31 -16.65 8.37 35.13
C VAL A 31 -15.74 9.51 35.55
N ILE A 32 -14.73 9.81 34.74
CA ILE A 32 -13.75 10.88 34.98
C ILE A 32 -13.88 12.07 34.03
N THR A 33 -14.80 12.02 33.06
CA THR A 33 -15.00 13.10 32.08
C THR A 33 -16.40 13.64 32.11
N HIS A 34 -16.53 14.95 32.25
CA HIS A 34 -17.82 15.64 32.27
C HIS A 34 -17.85 16.76 31.23
N LYS A 35 -18.87 16.74 30.36
CA LYS A 35 -19.17 17.86 29.46
C LYS A 35 -19.81 18.98 30.30
N THR A 36 -19.12 20.12 30.44
CA THR A 36 -19.59 21.28 31.22
C THR A 36 -20.22 22.36 30.31
N GLY A 37 -20.15 22.17 28.99
CA GLY A 37 -20.81 22.99 27.97
C GLY A 37 -20.51 22.46 26.56
N ASP A 38 -21.07 23.07 25.52
CA ASP A 38 -20.90 22.57 24.14
C ASP A 38 -19.47 22.60 23.61
N GLN A 39 -18.58 23.35 24.27
CA GLN A 39 -17.18 23.50 23.91
C GLN A 39 -16.23 23.11 25.06
N MET A 40 -16.75 22.71 26.22
CA MET A 40 -15.97 22.59 27.44
C MET A 40 -16.08 21.20 28.06
N LEU A 41 -14.92 20.63 28.38
CA LEU A 41 -14.78 19.36 29.07
C LEU A 41 -14.00 19.55 30.36
N THR A 42 -14.45 18.92 31.45
CA THR A 42 -13.69 18.75 32.68
C THR A 42 -13.22 17.31 32.83
N LEU A 43 -11.91 17.11 33.04
CA LEU A 43 -11.28 15.83 33.33
C LEU A 43 -10.91 15.78 34.82
N LEU A 44 -11.36 14.75 35.51
CA LEU A 44 -11.08 14.48 36.92
C LEU A 44 -9.95 13.46 37.06
N ASP A 45 -8.95 13.77 37.91
CA ASP A 45 -7.87 12.84 38.24
C ASP A 45 -8.34 11.81 39.28
N PRO A 46 -8.40 10.50 38.92
CA PRO A 46 -8.89 9.45 39.82
C PRO A 46 -7.88 9.08 40.91
N SER A 47 -6.63 9.56 40.86
CA SER A 47 -5.62 9.22 41.87
C SER A 47 -6.02 9.78 43.25
N GLU A 48 -6.30 8.86 44.18
CA GLU A 48 -6.43 9.10 45.62
C GLU A 48 -5.18 8.54 46.31
N ASP A 49 -3.99 9.04 45.95
CA ASP A 49 -2.77 8.57 46.63
C ASP A 49 -2.39 9.57 47.73
N PRO A 50 -2.77 9.33 49.01
CA PRO A 50 -2.46 10.23 50.12
C PRO A 50 -0.95 10.33 50.41
N GLU A 51 -0.13 9.44 49.84
CA GLU A 51 1.34 9.48 49.96
C GLU A 51 2.02 10.33 48.87
N ASP A 52 1.34 10.72 47.78
CA ASP A 52 1.92 11.60 46.74
C ASP A 52 1.86 13.08 47.17
N THR A 53 2.72 13.42 48.12
CA THR A 53 2.93 14.78 48.65
C THR A 53 3.19 15.84 47.57
N LEU A 54 3.61 15.45 46.36
CA LEU A 54 3.81 16.37 45.23
C LEU A 54 2.51 16.73 44.49
N ARG A 55 1.42 15.96 44.67
CA ARG A 55 0.10 16.19 44.04
C ARG A 55 -0.97 16.69 45.00
N ALA A 56 -0.74 16.64 46.32
CA ALA A 56 -1.71 17.01 47.37
C ALA A 56 -2.33 18.42 47.24
N HIS A 57 -1.64 19.38 46.61
CA HIS A 57 -2.11 20.76 46.43
C HIS A 57 -2.51 21.12 44.98
N ARG A 58 -2.54 20.17 44.05
CA ARG A 58 -2.98 20.42 42.67
C ARG A 58 -4.50 20.24 42.56
N SER A 59 -5.13 21.13 41.78
CA SER A 59 -6.51 20.93 41.33
C SER A 59 -6.60 19.57 40.64
N ARG A 60 -7.46 18.70 41.18
CA ARG A 60 -7.77 17.37 40.60
C ARG A 60 -8.60 17.49 39.32
N GLU A 61 -9.15 18.68 39.08
CA GLU A 61 -9.95 18.99 37.91
C GLU A 61 -9.12 19.78 36.90
N LYS A 62 -9.19 19.33 35.64
CA LYS A 62 -8.59 20.04 34.52
C LYS A 62 -9.61 20.26 33.41
N THR A 63 -9.83 21.53 33.08
CA THR A 63 -10.75 21.93 32.02
C THR A 63 -10.04 22.10 30.69
N PHE A 64 -10.67 21.63 29.61
CA PHE A 64 -10.22 21.78 28.23
C PHE A 64 -11.33 22.44 27.40
N VAL A 65 -10.93 23.30 26.45
CA VAL A 65 -11.85 23.98 25.53
C VAL A 65 -11.55 23.58 24.10
N PHE A 66 -12.54 23.02 23.42
CA PHE A 66 -12.49 22.60 22.02
C PHE A 66 -13.47 23.41 21.19
N ASP A 67 -13.55 23.18 19.88
CA ASP A 67 -14.56 23.85 19.06
C ASP A 67 -15.94 23.23 19.29
N MET A 68 -15.98 21.92 19.58
CA MET A 68 -17.20 21.16 19.91
C MET A 68 -16.86 19.98 20.82
N VAL A 69 -17.77 19.63 21.74
CA VAL A 69 -17.69 18.47 22.63
C VAL A 69 -18.99 17.66 22.56
N PHE A 70 -18.85 16.40 22.16
CA PHE A 70 -19.91 15.41 22.07
C PHE A 70 -19.78 14.41 23.22
N ASP A 71 -20.85 14.20 23.97
CA ASP A 71 -20.95 13.18 25.01
C ASP A 71 -21.58 11.89 24.46
N GLU A 72 -21.91 10.97 25.35
CA GLU A 72 -22.51 9.68 25.02
C GLU A 72 -23.90 9.77 24.38
N HIS A 73 -24.59 10.90 24.50
CA HIS A 73 -25.93 11.10 23.93
C HIS A 73 -25.88 11.59 22.48
N ALA A 74 -24.71 12.05 22.00
CA ALA A 74 -24.56 12.55 20.65
C ALA A 74 -24.64 11.43 19.60
N THR A 75 -25.58 11.57 18.66
CA THR A 75 -25.78 10.60 17.58
C THR A 75 -24.70 10.71 16.50
N GLN A 76 -24.64 9.74 15.60
CA GLN A 76 -23.75 9.81 14.43
C GLN A 76 -24.09 10.98 13.51
N GLU A 77 -25.37 11.34 13.41
CA GLU A 77 -25.83 12.45 12.58
C GLU A 77 -25.45 13.80 13.18
N ASP A 78 -25.56 13.95 14.51
CA ASP A 78 -25.15 15.17 15.21
C ASP A 78 -23.67 15.47 14.98
N VAL A 79 -22.81 14.45 15.15
CA VAL A 79 -21.37 14.58 14.93
C VAL A 79 -21.09 14.95 13.48
N TYR A 80 -21.69 14.24 12.51
CA TYR A 80 -21.49 14.51 11.09
C TYR A 80 -21.92 15.92 10.67
N CYS A 81 -23.12 16.35 11.09
CA CYS A 81 -23.65 17.67 10.75
C CYS A 81 -22.77 18.79 11.30
N ALA A 82 -22.25 18.63 12.51
CA ALA A 82 -21.44 19.60 13.18
C ALA A 82 -19.98 19.62 12.66
N THR A 83 -19.41 18.48 12.25
CA THR A 83 -17.99 18.39 11.85
C THR A 83 -17.75 18.43 10.34
N THR A 84 -18.52 17.68 9.56
CA THR A 84 -18.09 17.28 8.20
C THR A 84 -19.00 17.78 7.11
N ARG A 85 -20.29 17.97 7.38
CA ARG A 85 -21.29 18.35 6.37
C ARG A 85 -20.89 19.58 5.55
N HIS A 86 -20.43 20.64 6.21
CA HIS A 86 -20.00 21.88 5.55
C HIS A 86 -18.73 21.71 4.67
N LEU A 87 -17.91 20.68 4.93
CA LEU A 87 -16.73 20.40 4.12
C LEU A 87 -17.10 19.81 2.77
N VAL A 88 -18.22 19.10 2.67
CA VAL A 88 -18.71 18.51 1.41
C VAL A 88 -18.97 19.61 0.38
N ASP A 89 -19.61 20.70 0.80
CA ASP A 89 -19.86 21.87 -0.07
C ASP A 89 -18.55 22.51 -0.54
N GLY A 90 -17.57 22.62 0.36
CA GLY A 90 -16.23 23.10 0.03
C GLY A 90 -15.53 22.20 -1.01
N VAL A 91 -15.64 20.89 -0.87
CA VAL A 91 -15.05 19.92 -1.82
C VAL A 91 -15.71 20.05 -3.19
N LEU A 92 -17.03 20.19 -3.26
CA LEU A 92 -17.75 20.44 -4.52
C LEU A 92 -17.36 21.77 -5.18
N ALA A 93 -16.97 22.76 -4.38
CA ALA A 93 -16.43 24.03 -4.86
C ALA A 93 -14.96 23.95 -5.31
N GLY A 94 -14.25 22.83 -5.07
CA GLY A 94 -12.86 22.64 -5.47
C GLY A 94 -11.83 22.93 -4.37
N TYR A 95 -12.23 22.90 -3.10
CA TYR A 95 -11.31 22.96 -1.97
C TYR A 95 -10.88 21.55 -1.52
N ASN A 96 -9.72 21.46 -0.88
CA ASN A 96 -9.32 20.25 -0.16
C ASN A 96 -9.90 20.28 1.25
N ALA A 97 -10.36 19.13 1.73
CA ALA A 97 -10.81 18.94 3.09
C ALA A 97 -10.26 17.65 3.67
N THR A 98 -9.97 17.64 4.98
CA THR A 98 -9.48 16.46 5.68
C THR A 98 -10.19 16.31 7.02
N VAL A 99 -10.77 15.15 7.26
CA VAL A 99 -11.33 14.76 8.57
C VAL A 99 -10.54 13.56 9.06
N PHE A 100 -9.95 13.65 10.25
CA PHE A 100 -9.26 12.52 10.85
C PHE A 100 -9.69 12.24 12.28
N ALA A 101 -9.92 10.96 12.57
CA ALA A 101 -10.23 10.46 13.90
C ALA A 101 -8.93 10.07 14.64
N TYR A 102 -8.77 10.57 15.86
CA TYR A 102 -7.59 10.32 16.70
C TYR A 102 -8.00 9.94 18.13
N GLY A 103 -7.22 9.07 18.79
CA GLY A 103 -7.48 8.60 20.15
C GLY A 103 -6.97 7.18 20.39
N PRO A 104 -7.04 6.66 21.63
CA PRO A 104 -6.60 5.31 21.95
C PRO A 104 -7.53 4.25 21.33
N SER A 105 -7.06 3.02 21.26
CA SER A 105 -7.86 1.88 20.84
C SER A 105 -9.09 1.71 21.71
N GLY A 106 -10.21 1.35 21.09
CA GLY A 106 -11.48 1.23 21.81
C GLY A 106 -12.17 2.55 22.16
N ALA A 107 -11.58 3.73 21.91
CA ALA A 107 -12.23 5.02 22.18
C ALA A 107 -13.36 5.40 21.20
N GLY A 108 -13.58 4.63 20.13
CA GLY A 108 -14.69 4.86 19.19
C GLY A 108 -14.32 5.50 17.85
N LYS A 109 -13.02 5.59 17.48
CA LYS A 109 -12.57 6.14 16.18
C LYS A 109 -13.29 5.51 14.97
N THR A 110 -13.18 4.19 14.83
CA THR A 110 -13.83 3.44 13.76
C THR A 110 -15.35 3.52 13.83
N PHE A 111 -15.94 3.62 15.04
CA PHE A 111 -17.38 3.85 15.19
C PHE A 111 -17.77 5.21 14.60
N THR A 112 -17.04 6.29 14.87
CA THR A 112 -17.32 7.59 14.25
C THR A 112 -17.12 7.59 12.73
N MET A 113 -16.02 7.00 12.24
CA MET A 113 -15.67 7.06 10.82
C MET A 113 -16.51 6.12 9.96
N LEU A 114 -16.58 4.84 10.34
CA LEU A 114 -17.31 3.80 9.60
C LEU A 114 -18.76 3.66 10.09
N GLY A 115 -18.96 3.62 11.40
CA GLY A 115 -20.25 3.36 12.02
C GLY A 115 -20.65 1.90 12.04
N LEU A 116 -21.93 1.68 12.31
CA LEU A 116 -22.62 0.38 12.24
C LEU A 116 -23.62 0.42 11.09
N ASP A 117 -24.08 -0.72 10.61
CA ASP A 117 -25.06 -0.79 9.52
C ASP A 117 -26.35 0.01 9.83
N ALA A 118 -26.80 -0.01 11.10
CA ALA A 118 -27.95 0.76 11.57
C ALA A 118 -27.63 2.23 11.90
N GLN A 119 -26.36 2.56 12.10
CA GLN A 119 -25.88 3.88 12.53
C GLN A 119 -24.64 4.28 11.70
N PRO A 120 -24.84 4.70 10.45
CA PRO A 120 -23.75 4.96 9.52
C PRO A 120 -22.83 6.06 10.04
N GLY A 121 -21.52 5.87 9.90
CA GLY A 121 -20.52 6.86 10.30
C GLY A 121 -20.29 7.94 9.24
N ILE A 122 -19.25 8.75 9.46
CA ILE A 122 -18.88 9.89 8.61
C ILE A 122 -18.62 9.47 7.16
N TYR A 123 -18.02 8.31 6.90
CA TYR A 123 -17.74 7.84 5.53
C TYR A 123 -19.00 7.78 4.68
N LEU A 124 -20.02 7.07 5.18
CA LEU A 124 -21.26 6.84 4.46
C LEU A 124 -22.07 8.14 4.35
N GLN A 125 -22.20 8.88 5.45
CA GLN A 125 -22.96 10.14 5.47
C GLN A 125 -22.36 11.21 4.54
N ALA A 126 -21.03 11.39 4.54
CA ALA A 126 -20.37 12.35 3.67
C ALA A 126 -20.51 11.99 2.18
N LEU A 127 -20.41 10.71 1.85
CA LEU A 127 -20.59 10.23 0.48
C LEU A 127 -22.05 10.39 0.02
N SER A 128 -23.03 10.02 0.86
CA SER A 128 -24.45 10.22 0.55
C SER A 128 -24.78 11.70 0.32
N ASP A 129 -24.26 12.60 1.15
CA ASP A 129 -24.45 14.04 0.98
C ASP A 129 -23.77 14.59 -0.27
N LEU A 130 -22.55 14.12 -0.57
CA LEU A 130 -21.83 14.51 -1.77
C LEU A 130 -22.63 14.17 -3.03
N PHE A 131 -23.12 12.94 -3.14
CA PHE A 131 -23.93 12.54 -4.29
C PHE A 131 -25.30 13.24 -4.33
N ARG A 132 -25.95 13.42 -3.18
CA ARG A 132 -27.21 14.17 -3.09
C ARG A 132 -27.04 15.62 -3.56
N ALA A 133 -25.93 16.26 -3.19
CA ALA A 133 -25.62 17.62 -3.62
C ALA A 133 -25.29 17.69 -5.13
N LEU A 134 -24.63 16.67 -5.68
CA LEU A 134 -24.41 16.55 -7.14
C LEU A 134 -25.73 16.41 -7.91
N GLU A 135 -26.64 15.56 -7.42
CA GLU A 135 -27.98 15.37 -8.00
C GLU A 135 -28.81 16.67 -7.95
N ALA A 136 -28.79 17.36 -6.80
CA ALA A 136 -29.50 18.63 -6.60
C ALA A 136 -28.95 19.76 -7.49
N THR A 137 -27.69 19.69 -7.91
CA THR A 137 -27.07 20.64 -8.84
C THR A 137 -27.50 20.40 -10.30
N GLY A 138 -28.40 19.43 -10.56
CA GLY A 138 -29.11 19.28 -11.82
C GLY A 138 -28.36 18.47 -12.88
N GLY A 139 -27.48 17.53 -12.48
CA GLY A 139 -26.86 16.60 -13.42
C GLY A 139 -26.02 17.26 -14.52
N GLN A 140 -25.41 18.42 -14.22
CA GLN A 140 -24.47 19.06 -15.15
C GLN A 140 -23.37 18.03 -15.52
N PRO A 141 -23.11 17.74 -16.81
CA PRO A 141 -22.20 16.69 -17.28
C PRO A 141 -20.71 16.94 -16.97
N ASP A 142 -20.42 17.89 -16.09
CA ASP A 142 -19.11 18.44 -15.83
C ASP A 142 -18.44 17.90 -14.57
N TYR A 143 -19.17 17.18 -13.72
CA TYR A 143 -18.64 16.57 -12.51
C TYR A 143 -18.17 15.13 -12.77
N SER A 144 -16.95 14.82 -12.31
CA SER A 144 -16.44 13.45 -12.26
C SER A 144 -15.89 13.16 -10.86
N VAL A 145 -16.38 12.08 -10.27
CA VAL A 145 -16.03 11.63 -8.92
C VAL A 145 -15.20 10.35 -9.03
N SER A 146 -14.05 10.34 -8.36
CA SER A 146 -13.22 9.15 -8.17
C SER A 146 -12.93 8.93 -6.69
N MET A 147 -12.75 7.66 -6.32
CA MET A 147 -12.45 7.25 -4.94
C MET A 147 -11.23 6.34 -4.94
N SER A 148 -10.34 6.55 -3.97
CA SER A 148 -9.29 5.62 -3.60
C SER A 148 -9.39 5.32 -2.11
N TYR A 149 -9.08 4.07 -1.73
CA TYR A 149 -9.11 3.66 -0.33
C TYR A 149 -7.88 2.82 -0.02
N LEU A 150 -7.12 3.26 0.97
CA LEU A 150 -5.83 2.65 1.30
C LEU A 150 -5.68 2.41 2.79
N GLU A 151 -4.80 1.47 3.09
CA GLU A 151 -4.34 1.15 4.44
C GLU A 151 -2.84 1.45 4.55
N ILE A 152 -2.44 2.10 5.64
CA ILE A 152 -1.04 2.22 6.06
C ILE A 152 -0.84 1.33 7.28
N TYR A 153 -0.19 0.19 7.06
CA TYR A 153 0.15 -0.77 8.11
C TYR A 153 1.66 -1.02 8.09
N ASN A 154 2.32 -0.87 9.23
CA ASN A 154 3.76 -1.08 9.37
C ASN A 154 4.61 -0.27 8.36
N GLU A 155 4.25 1.01 8.11
CA GLU A 155 4.86 1.87 7.07
C GLU A 155 4.78 1.29 5.64
N VAL A 156 3.89 0.34 5.39
CA VAL A 156 3.57 -0.19 4.06
C VAL A 156 2.19 0.34 3.65
N ILE A 157 2.10 0.89 2.45
CA ILE A 157 0.83 1.34 1.87
C ILE A 157 0.25 0.19 1.06
N ARG A 158 -1.01 -0.15 1.33
CA ARG A 158 -1.77 -1.16 0.62
C ARG A 158 -3.04 -0.55 0.06
N ASP A 159 -3.39 -0.99 -1.13
CA ASP A 159 -4.63 -0.61 -1.80
C ASP A 159 -5.77 -1.53 -1.33
N LEU A 160 -6.80 -0.94 -0.72
CA LEU A 160 -7.99 -1.67 -0.25
C LEU A 160 -9.07 -1.83 -1.34
N LEU A 161 -8.88 -1.25 -2.52
CA LEU A 161 -9.75 -1.49 -3.67
C LEU A 161 -9.17 -2.60 -4.57
N ASN A 162 -7.84 -2.71 -4.63
CA ASN A 162 -7.14 -3.76 -5.35
C ASN A 162 -5.96 -4.37 -4.55
N PRO A 163 -6.21 -5.41 -3.74
CA PRO A 163 -5.18 -6.08 -2.96
C PRO A 163 -4.04 -6.70 -3.79
N ALA A 164 -4.27 -6.96 -5.08
CA ALA A 164 -3.27 -7.52 -5.98
C ALA A 164 -2.19 -6.50 -6.41
N SER A 165 -2.42 -5.20 -6.17
CA SER A 165 -1.48 -4.12 -6.51
C SER A 165 -0.16 -4.17 -5.73
N GLY A 166 -0.07 -5.01 -4.68
CA GLY A 166 1.13 -5.13 -3.85
C GLY A 166 1.37 -3.90 -2.98
N CYS A 167 2.64 -3.63 -2.67
CA CYS A 167 3.05 -2.53 -1.79
C CYS A 167 3.25 -1.24 -2.59
N LEU A 168 2.55 -0.17 -2.21
CA LEU A 168 2.64 1.13 -2.86
C LEU A 168 3.67 2.07 -2.20
N GLU A 169 4.22 2.97 -3.01
CA GLU A 169 5.18 3.99 -2.58
C GLU A 169 4.61 5.39 -2.74
N LEU A 170 4.97 6.26 -1.80
CA LEU A 170 4.52 7.65 -1.77
C LEU A 170 5.61 8.55 -2.37
N ARG A 171 5.23 9.34 -3.37
CA ARG A 171 6.12 10.25 -4.12
C ARG A 171 5.64 11.70 -4.01
N GLU A 172 6.54 12.65 -4.18
CA GLU A 172 6.19 14.07 -4.28
C GLU A 172 6.37 14.48 -5.75
N ASP A 173 5.41 15.22 -6.31
CA ASP A 173 5.55 15.81 -7.65
C ASP A 173 6.42 17.08 -7.63
N ALA A 174 6.65 17.68 -8.81
CA ALA A 174 7.46 18.90 -8.95
C ALA A 174 6.89 20.10 -8.18
N HIS A 175 5.61 20.07 -7.82
CA HIS A 175 4.94 21.11 -7.04
C HIS A 175 4.94 20.79 -5.53
N GLY A 176 5.57 19.69 -5.12
CA GLY A 176 5.66 19.26 -3.72
C GLY A 176 4.38 18.61 -3.19
N THR A 177 3.45 18.25 -4.08
CA THR A 177 2.21 17.54 -3.74
C THR A 177 2.48 16.05 -3.61
N THR A 178 1.99 15.45 -2.53
CA THR A 178 2.10 14.01 -2.28
C THR A 178 1.16 13.23 -3.20
N GLN A 179 1.69 12.23 -3.91
CA GLN A 179 0.93 11.29 -4.74
C GLN A 179 1.35 9.83 -4.46
N ILE A 180 0.46 8.88 -4.74
CA ILE A 180 0.71 7.44 -4.59
C ILE A 180 0.54 6.78 -5.95
N PRO A 181 1.60 6.70 -6.77
CA PRO A 181 1.51 6.07 -8.09
C PRO A 181 1.07 4.62 -7.98
N GLY A 182 0.11 4.22 -8.82
CA GLY A 182 -0.41 2.84 -8.86
C GLY A 182 -1.52 2.54 -7.86
N ILE A 183 -2.00 3.53 -7.09
CA ILE A 183 -3.24 3.39 -6.32
C ILE A 183 -4.44 3.28 -7.26
N THR A 184 -5.37 2.38 -6.96
CA THR A 184 -6.61 2.25 -7.72
C THR A 184 -7.53 3.44 -7.44
N GLU A 185 -7.93 4.11 -8.51
CA GLU A 185 -8.94 5.17 -8.48
C GLU A 185 -10.22 4.66 -9.14
N ALA A 186 -11.20 4.26 -8.33
CA ALA A 186 -12.50 3.82 -8.81
C ALA A 186 -13.36 5.06 -9.15
N SER A 187 -13.62 5.25 -10.44
CA SER A 187 -14.55 6.29 -10.91
C SER A 187 -15.98 5.74 -10.91
N THR A 188 -16.92 6.50 -10.38
CA THR A 188 -18.33 6.09 -10.33
C THR A 188 -19.25 7.30 -10.51
N SER A 189 -20.44 7.05 -11.04
CA SER A 189 -21.51 8.06 -11.17
C SER A 189 -22.68 7.80 -10.20
N ASN A 190 -22.62 6.71 -9.43
CA ASN A 190 -23.71 6.25 -8.56
C ASN A 190 -23.24 6.10 -7.12
N ALA A 191 -23.99 6.69 -6.18
CA ALA A 191 -23.77 6.55 -4.75
C ALA A 191 -23.75 5.08 -4.30
N GLN A 192 -24.63 4.24 -4.85
CA GLN A 192 -24.75 2.84 -4.45
C GLN A 192 -23.50 2.02 -4.77
N GLU A 193 -22.83 2.30 -5.90
CA GLU A 193 -21.60 1.63 -6.30
C GLU A 193 -20.44 1.96 -5.34
N ILE A 194 -20.27 3.24 -4.98
CA ILE A 194 -19.27 3.65 -4.00
C ILE A 194 -19.51 2.98 -2.65
N MET A 195 -20.76 2.93 -2.20
CA MET A 195 -21.11 2.32 -0.93
C MET A 195 -20.78 0.81 -0.90
N GLN A 196 -21.01 0.11 -2.00
CA GLN A 196 -20.62 -1.29 -2.17
C GLN A 196 -19.09 -1.46 -2.19
N LEU A 197 -18.36 -0.59 -2.90
CA LEU A 197 -16.90 -0.60 -2.95
C LEU A 197 -16.30 -0.36 -1.55
N LEU A 198 -16.81 0.61 -0.82
CA LEU A 198 -16.38 0.90 0.55
C LEU A 198 -16.65 -0.29 1.48
N THR A 199 -17.82 -0.92 1.37
CA THR A 199 -18.16 -2.12 2.17
C THR A 199 -17.22 -3.29 1.84
N LYS A 200 -16.97 -3.54 0.55
CA LYS A 200 -16.04 -4.58 0.09
C LYS A 200 -14.61 -4.33 0.59
N ALA A 201 -14.14 -3.10 0.48
CA ALA A 201 -12.79 -2.70 0.88
C ALA A 201 -12.59 -2.76 2.41
N ASN A 202 -13.61 -2.41 3.21
CA ASN A 202 -13.57 -2.58 4.66
C ASN A 202 -13.49 -4.04 5.08
N ARG A 203 -14.12 -4.97 4.34
CA ARG A 203 -13.95 -6.41 4.59
C ARG A 203 -12.50 -6.83 4.36
N GLN A 204 -11.85 -6.30 3.32
CA GLN A 204 -10.43 -6.58 3.04
C GLN A 204 -9.51 -6.05 4.15
N ARG A 205 -9.80 -4.86 4.70
CA ARG A 205 -9.11 -4.33 5.90
C ARG A 205 -9.25 -5.26 7.13
N THR A 206 -10.32 -6.04 7.21
CA THR A 206 -10.67 -6.86 8.38
C THR A 206 -10.08 -8.29 8.33
N GLN A 207 -9.63 -8.79 7.18
CA GLN A 207 -9.37 -10.23 6.93
C GLN A 207 -7.93 -10.75 7.19
N GLU A 208 -7.01 -10.02 7.83
CA GLU A 208 -5.67 -10.58 8.10
C GLU A 208 -5.67 -11.71 9.16
N PRO A 209 -5.03 -12.87 8.87
CA PRO A 209 -5.12 -14.08 9.67
C PRO A 209 -4.13 -14.04 10.84
N THR A 210 -4.47 -13.35 11.92
CA THR A 210 -3.92 -13.65 13.25
C THR A 210 -5.08 -13.64 14.23
N ALA A 211 -5.36 -14.80 14.83
CA ALA A 211 -6.56 -15.16 15.59
C ALA A 211 -6.82 -14.37 16.90
N THR A 212 -6.38 -13.12 17.02
CA THR A 212 -6.58 -12.28 18.22
C THR A 212 -6.52 -10.76 17.96
N ASN A 213 -6.47 -10.29 16.70
CA ASN A 213 -6.27 -8.88 16.40
C ASN A 213 -7.58 -8.16 16.03
N ARG A 214 -7.92 -7.11 16.78
CA ARG A 214 -8.82 -6.04 16.33
C ARG A 214 -8.05 -5.17 15.33
N THR A 215 -7.92 -5.58 14.07
CA THR A 215 -7.02 -5.00 13.05
C THR A 215 -7.09 -3.48 12.93
N SER A 216 -8.26 -2.87 13.18
CA SER A 216 -8.43 -1.41 13.15
C SER A 216 -7.62 -0.63 14.19
N SER A 217 -7.11 -1.25 15.25
CA SER A 217 -6.24 -0.58 16.22
C SER A 217 -4.82 -0.34 15.73
N ARG A 218 -4.41 -1.03 14.66
CA ARG A 218 -2.99 -1.13 14.26
C ARG A 218 -2.67 -0.61 12.87
N SER A 219 -3.69 -0.29 12.09
CA SER A 219 -3.52 0.28 10.75
C SER A 219 -4.30 1.58 10.60
N HIS A 220 -3.72 2.52 9.86
CA HIS A 220 -4.41 3.76 9.47
C HIS A 220 -5.16 3.49 8.18
N ALA A 221 -6.44 3.84 8.10
CA ALA A 221 -7.19 3.82 6.86
C ALA A 221 -7.44 5.24 6.35
N VAL A 222 -7.26 5.43 5.05
CA VAL A 222 -7.43 6.73 4.40
C VAL A 222 -8.33 6.53 3.20
N LEU A 223 -9.55 7.04 3.30
CA LEU A 223 -10.49 7.16 2.20
C LEU A 223 -10.29 8.53 1.54
N GLN A 224 -9.96 8.54 0.26
CA GLN A 224 -9.84 9.76 -0.53
C GLN A 224 -10.93 9.78 -1.59
N VAL A 225 -11.68 10.87 -1.63
CA VAL A 225 -12.69 11.15 -2.65
C VAL A 225 -12.24 12.40 -3.41
N SER A 226 -12.09 12.29 -4.72
CA SER A 226 -11.72 13.40 -5.59
C SER A 226 -12.92 13.79 -6.44
N VAL A 227 -13.26 15.07 -6.45
CA VAL A 227 -14.32 15.64 -7.28
C VAL A 227 -13.69 16.62 -8.24
N SER A 228 -13.73 16.30 -9.52
CA SER A 228 -13.36 17.24 -10.58
C SER A 228 -14.62 17.86 -11.17
N ARG A 229 -14.57 19.16 -11.46
CA ARG A 229 -15.64 19.90 -12.11
C ARG A 229 -15.06 20.72 -13.26
N ARG A 230 -15.60 20.55 -14.46
CA ARG A 230 -15.31 21.42 -15.61
C ARG A 230 -16.12 22.71 -15.54
N GLY A 231 -15.50 23.83 -15.88
CA GLY A 231 -16.13 25.15 -15.89
C GLY A 231 -17.10 25.33 -17.05
N VAL A 232 -18.31 25.81 -16.76
CA VAL A 232 -19.41 25.99 -17.74
C VAL A 232 -19.15 27.16 -18.71
N GLN A 233 -18.37 28.16 -18.31
CA GLN A 233 -18.13 29.39 -19.11
C GLN A 233 -16.80 29.39 -19.87
N SER A 234 -15.86 28.53 -19.49
CA SER A 234 -14.56 28.35 -20.12
C SER A 234 -14.17 26.89 -19.98
N THR A 235 -14.15 26.16 -21.10
CA THR A 235 -13.78 24.73 -21.16
C THR A 235 -12.37 24.45 -20.62
N ASP A 236 -11.58 25.49 -20.40
CA ASP A 236 -10.19 25.45 -19.96
C ASP A 236 -9.99 25.55 -18.44
N GLU A 237 -11.03 25.68 -17.61
CA GLU A 237 -10.86 25.67 -16.14
C GLU A 237 -11.49 24.43 -15.51
N VAL A 238 -10.67 23.62 -14.86
CA VAL A 238 -11.09 22.43 -14.09
C VAL A 238 -10.84 22.69 -12.61
N SER A 239 -11.88 22.72 -11.79
CA SER A 239 -11.71 22.76 -10.34
C SER A 239 -11.61 21.34 -9.77
N LEU A 240 -10.69 21.12 -8.83
CA LEU A 240 -10.45 19.82 -8.22
C LEU A 240 -10.59 19.87 -6.69
N GLY A 241 -11.66 19.30 -6.16
CA GLY A 241 -11.82 19.10 -4.72
C GLY A 241 -11.32 17.74 -4.29
N ARG A 242 -10.72 17.65 -3.10
CA ARG A 242 -10.35 16.36 -2.50
C ARG A 242 -10.82 16.29 -1.06
N LEU A 243 -11.55 15.26 -0.72
CA LEU A 243 -11.96 14.93 0.63
C LEU A 243 -11.15 13.74 1.13
N PHE A 244 -10.43 13.92 2.23
CA PHE A 244 -9.70 12.86 2.92
C PHE A 244 -10.41 12.53 4.22
N LEU A 245 -10.86 11.29 4.38
CA LEU A 245 -11.48 10.78 5.60
C LEU A 245 -10.56 9.71 6.19
N VAL A 246 -10.01 9.96 7.37
CA VAL A 246 -8.90 9.19 7.93
C VAL A 246 -9.25 8.59 9.29
N ASP A 247 -9.14 7.28 9.40
CA ASP A 247 -9.26 6.51 10.65
C ASP A 247 -7.87 6.07 11.09
N LEU A 248 -7.30 6.78 12.08
CA LEU A 248 -5.95 6.50 12.56
C LEU A 248 -5.94 5.27 13.48
N ALA A 249 -4.77 4.64 13.59
CA ALA A 249 -4.49 3.61 14.58
C ALA A 249 -4.60 4.14 16.03
N GLY A 250 -4.61 3.23 17.00
CA GLY A 250 -4.61 3.55 18.43
C GLY A 250 -3.36 4.32 18.87
N SER A 251 -3.56 5.35 19.70
CA SER A 251 -2.49 6.18 20.28
C SER A 251 -1.90 5.67 21.60
N GLU A 252 -2.33 4.50 22.08
CA GLU A 252 -1.85 3.89 23.31
C GLU A 252 -0.37 3.48 23.24
N ARG A 253 0.29 3.43 24.40
CA ARG A 253 1.72 3.12 24.48
C ARG A 253 1.95 1.61 24.40
N ALA A 254 2.94 1.19 23.61
CA ALA A 254 3.33 -0.22 23.51
C ALA A 254 3.72 -0.86 24.87
N SER A 255 4.19 -0.06 25.85
CA SER A 255 4.55 -0.53 27.19
C SER A 255 3.36 -1.06 28.01
N GLN A 256 2.13 -0.66 27.68
CA GLN A 256 0.91 -1.16 28.32
C GLN A 256 0.39 -2.45 27.64
N THR A 257 0.96 -2.80 26.48
CA THR A 257 0.62 -4.04 25.78
C THR A 257 1.62 -5.13 26.15
N GLN A 258 1.14 -6.31 26.56
CA GLN A 258 1.94 -7.52 26.81
C GLN A 258 2.48 -8.13 25.48
N ASN A 259 3.10 -7.30 24.64
CA ASN A 259 3.49 -7.65 23.28
C ASN A 259 4.98 -8.03 23.21
N SER A 260 5.26 -9.30 22.93
CA SER A 260 6.63 -9.83 22.74
C SER A 260 6.94 -10.15 21.27
N GLY A 261 8.20 -10.05 20.86
CA GLY A 261 8.68 -10.51 19.54
C GLY A 261 8.24 -9.62 18.36
N LYS A 262 7.67 -10.23 17.30
CA LYS A 262 7.22 -9.50 16.08
C LYS A 262 6.20 -8.41 16.41
N ARG A 263 5.34 -8.62 17.42
CA ARG A 263 4.33 -7.66 17.90
C ARG A 263 4.96 -6.41 18.54
N MET A 264 6.13 -6.54 19.17
CA MET A 264 6.86 -5.40 19.73
C MET A 264 7.42 -4.50 18.61
N LYS A 265 7.95 -5.11 17.54
CA LYS A 265 8.42 -4.37 16.35
C LYS A 265 7.26 -3.67 15.63
N GLU A 266 6.13 -4.35 15.48
CA GLU A 266 4.89 -3.82 14.91
C GLU A 266 4.36 -2.62 15.71
N GLY A 267 4.24 -2.76 17.04
CA GLY A 267 3.88 -1.66 17.94
C GLY A 267 4.84 -0.48 17.86
N ALA A 268 6.14 -0.73 17.65
CA ALA A 268 7.13 0.34 17.46
C ALA A 268 6.90 1.13 16.17
N HIS A 269 6.47 0.49 15.08
CA HIS A 269 6.17 1.18 13.81
C HIS A 269 4.87 1.99 13.87
N ILE A 270 3.82 1.46 14.52
CA ILE A 270 2.57 2.20 14.74
C ILE A 270 2.85 3.46 15.58
N ASN A 271 3.57 3.28 16.69
CA ASN A 271 3.99 4.39 17.54
C ASN A 271 4.90 5.38 16.81
N ARG A 272 5.77 4.92 15.90
CA ARG A 272 6.59 5.82 15.07
C ARG A 272 5.73 6.74 14.22
N SER A 273 4.69 6.22 13.57
CA SER A 273 3.82 7.02 12.70
C SER A 273 3.04 8.11 13.48
N LEU A 274 2.53 7.76 14.67
CA LEU A 274 1.81 8.70 15.55
C LEU A 274 2.73 9.63 16.32
N LEU A 275 3.94 9.20 16.68
CA LEU A 275 4.97 10.05 17.26
C LEU A 275 5.43 11.12 16.27
N ALA A 276 5.67 10.73 15.01
CA ALA A 276 5.97 11.68 13.94
C ALA A 276 4.84 12.69 13.75
N LEU A 277 3.58 12.23 13.80
CA LEU A 277 2.40 13.10 13.74
C LEU A 277 2.39 14.08 14.92
N GLY A 278 2.68 13.61 16.13
CA GLY A 278 2.76 14.46 17.32
C GLY A 278 3.88 15.49 17.26
N ASN A 279 5.05 15.11 16.75
CA ASN A 279 6.16 16.04 16.53
C ASN A 279 5.77 17.13 15.52
N CYS A 280 5.07 16.77 14.44
CA CYS A 280 4.55 17.73 13.47
C CYS A 280 3.56 18.69 14.11
N ILE A 281 2.62 18.20 14.91
CA ILE A 281 1.62 19.05 15.59
C ILE A 281 2.28 20.00 16.58
N VAL A 282 3.24 19.53 17.38
CA VAL A 282 3.98 20.39 18.32
C VAL A 282 4.68 21.51 17.55
N ALA A 283 5.47 21.16 16.52
CA ALA A 283 6.20 22.12 15.71
C ALA A 283 5.28 23.13 15.00
N LEU A 284 4.09 22.71 14.55
CA LEU A 284 3.12 23.58 13.88
C LEU A 284 2.30 24.44 14.87
N SER A 285 2.13 23.99 16.11
CA SER A 285 1.35 24.70 17.13
C SER A 285 2.12 25.82 17.82
N GLU A 286 3.45 25.74 17.86
CA GLU A 286 4.32 26.74 18.49
C GLU A 286 4.48 27.96 17.57
N ARG A 287 3.77 29.03 17.89
CA ARG A 287 3.79 30.28 17.10
C ARG A 287 5.20 30.88 17.09
N GLY A 288 5.77 31.07 15.89
CA GLY A 288 6.92 31.93 15.66
C GLY A 288 8.22 31.23 15.29
N SER A 289 8.29 29.90 15.30
CA SER A 289 9.45 29.21 14.75
C SER A 289 9.22 28.98 13.24
N ARG A 290 10.07 29.56 12.38
CA ARG A 290 10.27 29.07 11.00
C ARG A 290 10.99 27.73 11.02
N GLN A 291 10.64 26.86 11.97
CA GLN A 291 11.31 25.59 12.17
C GLN A 291 10.79 24.64 11.12
N TYR A 292 11.73 23.99 10.43
CA TYR A 292 11.41 23.00 9.42
C TYR A 292 10.62 21.86 10.08
N VAL A 293 9.42 21.59 9.55
CA VAL A 293 8.57 20.49 10.02
C VAL A 293 8.92 19.22 9.25
N ASN A 294 9.39 18.19 9.97
CA ASN A 294 9.82 16.92 9.40
C ASN A 294 8.63 16.02 9.04
N PHE A 295 7.88 16.36 7.99
CA PHE A 295 6.80 15.49 7.48
C PHE A 295 7.31 14.17 6.90
N ARG A 296 8.64 13.97 6.76
CA ARG A 296 9.23 12.78 6.13
C ARG A 296 9.47 11.61 7.09
N ASP A 297 9.26 11.81 8.38
CA ASP A 297 9.57 10.81 9.41
C ASP A 297 8.64 9.57 9.36
N SER A 298 7.44 9.71 8.78
CA SER A 298 6.49 8.63 8.49
C SER A 298 5.73 8.85 7.18
N LYS A 299 5.27 7.77 6.53
CA LYS A 299 4.41 7.88 5.34
C LYS A 299 3.09 8.57 5.64
N LEU A 300 2.55 8.38 6.85
CA LEU A 300 1.34 9.05 7.32
C LEU A 300 1.49 10.58 7.35
N THR A 301 2.58 11.08 7.92
CA THR A 301 2.83 12.53 8.00
C THR A 301 3.08 13.16 6.63
N ARG A 302 3.69 12.43 5.68
CA ARG A 302 3.82 12.86 4.29
C ARG A 302 2.46 12.97 3.58
N LEU A 303 1.53 12.07 3.90
CA LEU A 303 0.18 12.07 3.34
C LEU A 303 -0.67 13.20 3.95
N LEU A 304 -0.51 13.45 5.25
CA LEU A 304 -1.22 14.50 5.99
C LEU A 304 -0.54 15.88 5.96
N LYS A 305 0.53 16.05 5.16
CA LYS A 305 1.27 17.30 5.04
C LYS A 305 0.36 18.47 4.70
N ASP A 306 -0.50 18.30 3.69
CA ASP A 306 -1.43 19.33 3.26
C ASP A 306 -2.56 19.56 4.28
N ALA A 307 -2.96 18.50 4.99
CA ALA A 307 -3.97 18.56 6.05
C ALA A 307 -3.49 19.38 7.27
N LEU A 308 -2.21 19.30 7.62
CA LEU A 308 -1.71 19.93 8.85
C LEU A 308 -1.11 21.32 8.62
N GLY A 309 -0.48 21.58 7.48
CA GLY A 309 0.20 22.87 7.26
C GLY A 309 0.08 23.42 5.85
N GLY A 310 -0.67 22.76 4.97
CA GLY A 310 -0.79 23.13 3.57
C GLY A 310 -2.17 23.64 3.19
N ASN A 311 -2.60 23.23 2.00
CA ASN A 311 -3.88 23.61 1.41
C ASN A 311 -4.95 22.57 1.72
N SER A 312 -5.58 22.66 2.90
CA SER A 312 -6.72 21.83 3.28
C SER A 312 -7.52 22.45 4.44
N CYS A 313 -8.84 22.37 4.37
CA CYS A 313 -9.74 22.56 5.51
C CYS A 313 -9.71 21.32 6.40
N THR A 314 -9.18 21.43 7.60
CA THR A 314 -8.93 20.24 8.42
C THR A 314 -9.75 20.21 9.70
N VAL A 315 -10.37 19.07 9.95
CA VAL A 315 -11.11 18.74 11.17
C VAL A 315 -10.48 17.52 11.84
N MET A 316 -10.11 17.68 13.11
CA MET A 316 -9.68 16.59 13.98
C MET A 316 -10.83 16.20 14.90
N ILE A 317 -11.17 14.90 14.95
CA ILE A 317 -12.11 14.35 15.92
C ILE A 317 -11.33 13.50 16.93
N ALA A 318 -11.10 14.06 18.11
CA ALA A 318 -10.44 13.40 19.22
C ALA A 318 -11.43 12.52 19.98
N HIS A 319 -11.04 11.29 20.31
CA HIS A 319 -11.87 10.29 20.97
C HIS A 319 -11.25 9.92 22.31
N ILE A 320 -12.06 9.87 23.37
CA ILE A 320 -11.62 9.48 24.71
C ILE A 320 -12.60 8.50 25.36
N SER A 321 -12.10 7.68 26.29
CA SER A 321 -12.96 6.90 27.19
C SER A 321 -13.28 7.74 28.44
N PRO A 322 -14.51 7.67 28.96
CA PRO A 322 -14.87 8.27 30.24
C PRO A 322 -14.38 7.47 31.45
N ALA A 323 -13.84 6.26 31.27
CA ALA A 323 -13.42 5.37 32.36
C ALA A 323 -12.15 5.83 33.08
N SER A 324 -12.13 5.71 34.42
CA SER A 324 -10.98 6.02 35.27
C SER A 324 -9.72 5.22 34.92
N SER A 325 -9.87 3.97 34.49
CA SER A 325 -8.77 3.11 34.02
C SER A 325 -8.02 3.67 32.80
N HIS A 326 -8.68 4.52 32.01
CA HIS A 326 -8.13 5.16 30.81
C HIS A 326 -7.66 6.61 31.03
N PHE A 327 -7.57 7.08 32.28
CA PHE A 327 -7.23 8.47 32.61
C PHE A 327 -5.99 9.03 31.88
N GLU A 328 -4.85 8.32 31.93
CA GLU A 328 -3.61 8.81 31.33
C GLU A 328 -3.67 8.91 29.80
N GLU A 329 -4.40 7.98 29.15
CA GLU A 329 -4.62 8.00 27.71
C GLU A 329 -5.53 9.17 27.32
N SER A 330 -6.68 9.31 28.00
CA SER A 330 -7.62 10.42 27.80
C SER A 330 -6.93 11.76 28.01
N ARG A 331 -6.11 11.90 29.07
CA ARG A 331 -5.31 13.10 29.34
C ARG A 331 -4.32 13.40 28.21
N THR A 332 -3.63 12.38 27.69
CA THR A 332 -2.67 12.53 26.60
C THR A 332 -3.36 12.97 25.31
N THR A 333 -4.51 12.35 24.97
CA THR A 333 -5.32 12.71 23.81
C THR A 333 -5.85 14.14 23.90
N LEU A 334 -6.32 14.57 25.08
CA LEU A 334 -6.82 15.93 25.31
C LEU A 334 -5.72 16.99 25.13
N LEU A 335 -4.52 16.74 25.69
CA LEU A 335 -3.37 17.62 25.52
C LEU A 335 -2.96 17.73 24.05
N TYR A 336 -2.99 16.62 23.33
CA TYR A 336 -2.66 16.54 21.92
C TYR A 336 -3.65 17.34 21.06
N ALA A 337 -4.95 17.09 21.24
CA ALA A 337 -6.03 17.78 20.54
C ALA A 337 -6.01 19.29 20.82
N HIS A 338 -5.76 19.69 22.07
CA HIS A 338 -5.66 21.10 22.45
C HIS A 338 -4.51 21.83 21.75
N ARG A 339 -3.38 21.15 21.51
CA ARG A 339 -2.27 21.72 20.72
C ARG A 339 -2.63 21.83 19.24
N ALA A 340 -3.28 20.81 18.68
CA ALA A 340 -3.69 20.79 17.28
C ALA A 340 -4.61 21.98 16.92
N LYS A 341 -5.45 22.42 17.85
CA LYS A 341 -6.32 23.61 17.69
C LYS A 341 -5.55 24.89 17.32
N ASN A 342 -4.26 25.00 17.64
CA ASN A 342 -3.47 26.21 17.34
C ASN A 342 -2.84 26.21 15.95
N ILE A 343 -2.96 25.11 15.20
CA ILE A 343 -2.45 24.97 13.85
C ILE A 343 -3.29 25.82 12.89
N LYS A 344 -2.61 26.47 11.94
CA LYS A 344 -3.24 27.26 10.88
C LYS A 344 -2.88 26.68 9.51
N THR A 345 -3.89 26.47 8.67
CA THR A 345 -3.73 26.05 7.27
C THR A 345 -4.06 27.21 6.33
N ARG A 346 -3.59 27.12 5.08
CA ARG A 346 -3.83 28.14 4.04
C ARG A 346 -4.66 27.54 2.93
N VAL A 347 -5.98 27.68 3.09
CA VAL A 347 -6.96 27.09 2.18
C VAL A 347 -7.05 27.92 0.90
N LYS A 348 -6.94 27.23 -0.23
CA LYS A 348 -7.00 27.75 -1.59
C LYS A 348 -7.82 26.82 -2.45
N ARG A 349 -8.64 27.41 -3.32
CA ARG A 349 -9.39 26.65 -4.33
C ARG A 349 -8.41 26.09 -5.36
N ASN A 350 -8.49 24.79 -5.65
CA ASN A 350 -7.67 24.20 -6.68
C ASN A 350 -8.33 24.42 -8.04
N LEU A 351 -7.79 25.36 -8.81
CA LEU A 351 -8.18 25.62 -10.19
C LEU A 351 -7.04 25.21 -11.11
N LEU A 352 -7.29 24.22 -11.96
CA LEU A 352 -6.40 23.78 -13.02
C LEU A 352 -6.83 24.47 -14.31
N SER A 353 -6.04 25.44 -14.76
CA SER A 353 -6.24 26.03 -16.09
C SER A 353 -5.54 25.16 -17.13
N VAL A 354 -6.29 24.60 -18.08
CA VAL A 354 -5.81 23.82 -19.23
C VAL A 354 -4.83 24.65 -20.08
N SER A 355 -5.01 25.98 -20.12
CA SER A 355 -4.09 26.90 -20.79
C SER A 355 -2.69 26.95 -20.13
N TYR A 356 -2.59 26.68 -18.82
CA TYR A 356 -1.33 26.63 -18.09
C TYR A 356 -0.51 25.39 -18.45
N HIS A 357 -1.18 24.28 -18.84
CA HIS A 357 -0.48 23.10 -19.37
C HIS A 357 0.13 23.39 -20.73
N ILE A 358 -0.55 24.10 -21.64
CA ILE A 358 0.05 24.49 -22.92
C ILE A 358 1.21 25.44 -22.66
N ALA A 359 1.08 26.45 -21.79
CA ALA A 359 2.18 27.36 -21.46
C ALA A 359 3.37 26.63 -20.80
N GLN A 360 3.14 25.69 -19.88
CA GLN A 360 4.20 24.87 -19.28
C GLN A 360 4.82 23.91 -20.30
N TYR A 361 4.04 23.27 -21.16
CA TYR A 361 4.60 22.49 -22.27
C TYR A 361 5.36 23.41 -23.23
N THR A 362 4.89 24.62 -23.48
CA THR A 362 5.57 25.61 -24.34
C THR A 362 6.85 26.09 -23.69
N ASP A 363 6.89 26.26 -22.37
CA ASP A 363 8.05 26.69 -21.61
C ASP A 363 9.07 25.55 -21.48
N VAL A 364 8.61 24.32 -21.21
CA VAL A 364 9.43 23.10 -21.27
C VAL A 364 9.95 22.86 -22.68
N ILE A 365 9.13 23.02 -23.72
CA ILE A 365 9.56 22.94 -25.13
C ILE A 365 10.54 24.05 -25.45
N SER A 366 10.34 25.27 -24.93
CA SER A 366 11.25 26.41 -25.13
C SER A 366 12.57 26.21 -24.40
N GLN A 367 12.54 25.63 -23.20
CA GLN A 367 13.71 25.29 -22.40
C GLN A 367 14.49 24.14 -23.05
N LEU A 368 13.80 23.09 -23.51
CA LEU A 368 14.40 22.01 -24.28
C LEU A 368 14.97 22.52 -25.62
N ARG A 369 14.29 23.44 -26.31
CA ARG A 369 14.79 24.08 -27.54
C ARG A 369 16.03 24.94 -27.27
N ARG A 370 16.04 25.74 -26.20
CA ARG A 370 17.21 26.52 -25.77
C ARG A 370 18.37 25.62 -25.38
N GLU A 371 18.10 24.50 -24.71
CA GLU A 371 19.14 23.53 -24.34
C GLU A 371 19.73 22.86 -25.59
N ILE A 372 18.88 22.49 -26.56
CA ILE A 372 19.33 21.98 -27.87
C ILE A 372 20.18 23.02 -28.60
N GLU A 373 19.78 24.29 -28.60
CA GLU A 373 20.52 25.36 -29.27
C GLU A 373 21.85 25.69 -28.56
N HIS A 374 21.85 25.65 -27.23
CA HIS A 374 23.05 25.81 -26.41
C HIS A 374 24.05 24.64 -26.61
N LEU A 375 23.54 23.41 -26.69
CA LEU A 375 24.35 22.22 -26.97
C LEU A 375 24.90 22.25 -28.40
N LYS A 376 24.08 22.65 -29.39
CA LYS A 376 24.55 22.86 -30.78
C LYS A 376 25.63 23.93 -30.88
N ALA A 377 25.47 25.07 -30.20
CA ALA A 377 26.48 26.12 -30.19
C ALA A 377 27.79 25.68 -29.50
N LYS A 378 27.71 24.82 -28.48
CA LYS A 378 28.89 24.20 -27.86
C LYS A 378 29.62 23.25 -28.81
N ILE A 379 28.87 22.48 -29.60
CA ILE A 379 29.42 21.60 -30.63
C ILE A 379 30.10 22.43 -31.72
N ASP A 380 29.43 23.46 -32.27
CA ASP A 380 30.01 24.36 -33.29
C ASP A 380 31.28 25.07 -32.79
N LYS A 381 31.30 25.45 -31.51
CA LYS A 381 32.46 26.08 -30.89
C LYS A 381 33.62 25.09 -30.71
N GLN A 382 33.32 23.84 -30.31
CA GLN A 382 34.32 22.77 -30.23
C GLN A 382 34.87 22.37 -31.61
N GLU A 383 34.05 22.43 -32.66
CA GLU A 383 34.49 22.19 -34.04
C GLU A 383 35.37 23.32 -34.57
N LYS A 384 35.04 24.58 -34.26
CA LYS A 384 35.87 25.74 -34.60
C LYS A 384 37.18 25.80 -33.80
N GLU A 385 37.19 25.37 -32.54
CA GLU A 385 38.40 25.27 -31.72
C GLU A 385 39.29 24.07 -32.11
N ARG A 386 38.77 23.12 -32.90
CA ARG A 386 39.53 21.97 -33.46
C ARG A 386 40.21 22.25 -34.81
N ALA A 387 39.97 23.41 -35.43
CA ALA A 387 40.57 23.77 -36.71
C ALA A 387 41.87 24.59 -36.52
N PRO A 388 43.05 24.13 -37.00
CA PRO A 388 44.29 24.89 -36.92
C PRO A 388 44.39 25.95 -38.04
N PRO A 389 45.11 27.09 -37.84
CA PRO A 389 45.26 28.10 -38.86
C PRO A 389 46.47 27.82 -39.78
N GLY A 390 46.22 27.69 -41.10
CA GLY A 390 47.24 27.92 -42.16
C GLY A 390 47.34 26.89 -43.29
N ALA A 391 46.66 27.19 -44.43
CA ALA A 391 46.95 26.97 -45.88
C ALA A 391 47.47 25.61 -46.44
N PRO A 392 47.40 25.32 -47.77
CA PRO A 392 46.73 25.99 -48.89
C PRO A 392 45.72 25.10 -49.67
N GLU A 393 44.93 25.73 -50.55
CA GLU A 393 44.02 25.06 -51.51
C GLU A 393 44.74 24.03 -52.40
N PRO A 394 44.06 22.91 -52.69
CA PRO A 394 44.00 22.44 -54.07
C PRO A 394 42.56 22.22 -54.56
N GLN A 395 42.40 22.49 -55.85
CA GLN A 395 41.20 22.42 -56.66
C GLN A 395 40.60 20.99 -56.72
N ALA A 396 39.26 20.92 -56.62
CA ALA A 396 38.27 19.96 -57.16
C ALA A 396 38.66 18.46 -57.39
N PRO A 397 37.80 17.47 -57.02
CA PRO A 397 36.39 17.43 -57.45
C PRO A 397 35.42 17.08 -56.32
N ALA A 398 34.13 17.39 -56.51
CA ALA A 398 33.07 16.92 -55.61
C ALA A 398 32.99 15.38 -55.62
N PRO A 399 32.88 14.74 -54.44
CA PRO A 399 32.18 13.47 -54.34
C PRO A 399 31.09 13.53 -53.25
N ALA A 400 29.86 13.27 -53.70
CA ALA A 400 28.83 12.54 -52.99
C ALA A 400 28.36 13.03 -51.60
N ARG A 401 27.62 14.15 -51.57
CA ARG A 401 26.66 14.42 -50.47
C ARG A 401 25.54 13.37 -50.37
N ASP A 402 25.28 12.63 -51.45
CA ASP A 402 24.25 11.59 -51.48
C ASP A 402 24.61 10.35 -50.62
N THR A 403 25.89 10.05 -50.38
CA THR A 403 26.29 8.87 -49.59
C THR A 403 26.19 9.02 -48.07
N GLU A 404 26.30 10.25 -47.54
CA GLU A 404 26.20 10.48 -46.09
C GLU A 404 24.74 10.50 -45.61
N GLU A 405 23.82 11.06 -46.41
CA GLU A 405 22.39 11.01 -46.13
C GLU A 405 21.85 9.58 -46.16
N ASP A 406 22.28 8.75 -47.13
CA ASP A 406 21.90 7.34 -47.22
C ASP A 406 22.42 6.51 -46.03
N GLN A 407 23.62 6.81 -45.53
CA GLN A 407 24.18 6.15 -44.34
C GLN A 407 23.46 6.57 -43.05
N CYS A 408 23.08 7.84 -42.91
CA CYS A 408 22.28 8.33 -41.78
C CYS A 408 20.87 7.73 -41.77
N GLN A 409 20.22 7.60 -42.94
CA GLN A 409 18.92 6.95 -43.07
C GLN A 409 18.99 5.45 -42.77
N GLN A 410 20.04 4.76 -43.22
CA GLN A 410 20.26 3.35 -42.87
C GLN A 410 20.48 3.14 -41.38
N LEU A 411 21.24 4.02 -40.70
CA LEU A 411 21.45 3.95 -39.26
C LEU A 411 20.15 4.21 -38.47
N GLY A 412 19.32 5.16 -38.93
CA GLY A 412 17.99 5.41 -38.38
C GLY A 412 17.08 4.18 -38.44
N ARG A 413 17.11 3.44 -39.55
CA ARG A 413 16.37 2.16 -39.70
C ARG A 413 16.87 1.09 -38.73
N ILE A 414 18.19 0.95 -38.56
CA ILE A 414 18.79 -0.03 -37.62
C ILE A 414 18.48 0.35 -36.17
N ARG A 415 18.52 1.65 -35.83
CA ARG A 415 18.12 2.15 -34.50
C ARG A 415 16.66 1.85 -34.19
N ALA A 416 15.75 2.05 -35.13
CA ALA A 416 14.33 1.71 -34.97
C ALA A 416 14.14 0.19 -34.78
N GLN A 417 14.89 -0.63 -35.53
CA GLN A 417 14.86 -2.09 -35.37
C GLN A 417 15.40 -2.54 -34.01
N LEU A 418 16.44 -1.89 -33.48
CA LEU A 418 17.00 -2.20 -32.16
C LEU A 418 16.02 -1.85 -31.03
N ILE A 419 15.41 -0.66 -31.09
CA ILE A 419 14.38 -0.25 -30.12
C ILE A 419 13.17 -1.19 -30.18
N GLY A 420 12.77 -1.62 -31.39
CA GLY A 420 11.74 -2.63 -31.58
C GLY A 420 12.10 -3.96 -30.92
N ALA A 421 13.33 -4.46 -31.14
CA ALA A 421 13.81 -5.70 -30.55
C ALA A 421 13.91 -5.63 -29.01
N PHE A 422 14.30 -4.48 -28.44
CA PHE A 422 14.34 -4.27 -26.99
C PHE A 422 12.94 -4.25 -26.36
N ARG A 423 11.97 -3.60 -27.02
CA ARG A 423 10.56 -3.64 -26.60
C ARG A 423 10.01 -5.07 -26.63
N GLU A 424 10.25 -5.79 -27.72
CA GLU A 424 9.85 -7.20 -27.84
C GLU A 424 10.46 -8.05 -26.71
N GLN A 425 11.74 -7.85 -26.36
CA GLN A 425 12.37 -8.56 -25.24
C GLN A 425 11.73 -8.23 -23.88
N LEU A 426 11.40 -6.96 -23.62
CA LEU A 426 10.78 -6.54 -22.36
C LEU A 426 9.35 -7.08 -22.24
N ASP A 427 8.60 -7.12 -23.34
CA ASP A 427 7.22 -7.63 -23.36
C ASP A 427 7.19 -9.16 -23.23
N LEU A 428 8.12 -9.87 -23.88
CA LEU A 428 8.30 -11.31 -23.70
C LEU A 428 8.70 -11.65 -22.25
N ARG A 429 9.59 -10.87 -21.62
CA ARG A 429 9.98 -11.06 -20.21
C ARG A 429 8.83 -10.76 -19.24
N ARG A 430 8.04 -9.71 -19.49
CA ARG A 430 6.83 -9.43 -18.70
C ARG A 430 5.81 -10.56 -18.80
N SER A 431 5.59 -11.07 -20.01
CA SER A 431 4.71 -12.22 -20.25
C SER A 431 5.22 -13.48 -19.56
N LEU A 432 6.54 -13.73 -19.58
CA LEU A 432 7.17 -14.84 -18.87
C LEU A 432 6.97 -14.73 -17.35
N GLY A 433 7.18 -13.55 -16.77
CA GLY A 433 6.93 -13.29 -15.35
C GLY A 433 5.47 -13.49 -14.94
N GLY A 434 4.53 -13.09 -15.81
CA GLY A 434 3.11 -13.37 -15.64
C GLY A 434 2.81 -14.88 -15.60
N LEU A 435 3.37 -15.66 -16.54
CA LEU A 435 3.22 -17.11 -16.56
C LEU A 435 3.88 -17.81 -15.35
N GLU A 436 4.97 -17.27 -14.83
CA GLU A 436 5.59 -17.79 -13.60
C GLU A 436 4.70 -17.55 -12.37
N SER A 437 4.00 -16.42 -12.31
CA SER A 437 2.99 -16.15 -11.27
C SER A 437 1.82 -17.12 -11.36
N THR A 438 1.26 -17.32 -12.56
CA THR A 438 0.13 -18.25 -12.74
C THR A 438 0.54 -19.69 -12.44
N LEU A 439 1.76 -20.12 -12.81
CA LEU A 439 2.28 -21.43 -12.41
C LEU A 439 2.41 -21.58 -10.88
N ALA A 440 2.80 -20.53 -10.17
CA ALA A 440 2.88 -20.53 -8.71
C ALA A 440 1.48 -20.61 -8.07
N GLU A 441 0.50 -19.89 -8.61
CA GLU A 441 -0.90 -19.95 -8.17
C GLU A 441 -1.50 -21.34 -8.41
N LEU A 442 -1.37 -21.88 -9.63
CA LEU A 442 -1.81 -23.25 -9.95
C LEU A 442 -1.18 -24.28 -9.02
N HIS A 443 0.08 -24.10 -8.62
CA HIS A 443 0.75 -24.97 -7.67
C HIS A 443 0.14 -24.91 -6.26
N VAL A 444 -0.25 -23.74 -5.79
CA VAL A 444 -0.96 -23.57 -4.51
C VAL A 444 -2.32 -24.26 -4.55
N HIS A 445 -3.08 -24.09 -5.64
CA HIS A 445 -4.36 -24.75 -5.84
C HIS A 445 -4.22 -26.27 -5.89
N LEU A 446 -3.27 -26.79 -6.67
CA LEU A 446 -2.98 -28.23 -6.73
C LEU A 446 -2.64 -28.80 -5.35
N SER A 447 -1.82 -28.07 -4.58
CA SER A 447 -1.44 -28.49 -3.22
C SER A 447 -2.63 -28.54 -2.27
N ARG A 448 -3.60 -27.62 -2.42
CA ARG A 448 -4.83 -27.58 -1.60
C ARG A 448 -5.77 -28.76 -1.91
N HIS A 449 -6.01 -29.07 -3.18
CA HIS A 449 -6.86 -30.21 -3.55
C HIS A 449 -6.22 -31.54 -3.16
N LEU A 450 -4.90 -31.68 -3.32
CA LEU A 450 -4.15 -32.84 -2.83
C LEU A 450 -4.27 -33.01 -1.31
N LEU A 451 -4.25 -31.91 -0.55
CA LEU A 451 -4.46 -31.96 0.90
C LEU A 451 -5.87 -32.47 1.24
N THR A 452 -6.88 -31.97 0.53
CA THR A 452 -8.29 -32.34 0.72
C THR A 452 -8.54 -33.83 0.45
N ILE A 453 -7.95 -34.35 -0.64
CA ILE A 453 -8.02 -35.78 -0.97
C ILE A 453 -7.27 -36.62 0.07
N ALA A 454 -6.09 -36.17 0.50
CA ALA A 454 -5.30 -36.87 1.50
C ALA A 454 -5.97 -36.90 2.88
N ASP A 455 -6.66 -35.83 3.28
CA ASP A 455 -7.41 -35.76 4.53
C ASP A 455 -8.62 -36.71 4.50
N TRP A 456 -9.33 -36.84 3.37
CA TRP A 456 -10.39 -37.84 3.23
C TRP A 456 -9.87 -39.28 3.23
N GLU A 457 -8.79 -39.58 2.51
CA GLU A 457 -8.18 -40.92 2.51
C GLU A 457 -7.71 -41.32 3.92
N ARG A 458 -7.30 -40.34 4.74
CA ARG A 458 -6.97 -40.49 6.16
C ARG A 458 -8.20 -40.81 7.02
N GLU A 459 -9.32 -40.10 6.82
CA GLU A 459 -10.57 -40.38 7.55
C GLU A 459 -11.13 -41.77 7.22
N ARG A 460 -11.05 -42.17 5.95
CA ARG A 460 -11.47 -43.50 5.48
C ARG A 460 -10.63 -44.62 6.11
N THR A 461 -9.31 -44.46 6.17
CA THR A 461 -8.40 -45.47 6.77
C THR A 461 -8.52 -45.56 8.29
N GLN A 462 -8.83 -44.45 8.97
CA GLN A 462 -9.12 -44.43 10.41
C GLN A 462 -10.44 -45.12 10.75
N GLN A 463 -11.48 -44.99 9.92
CA GLN A 463 -12.75 -45.71 10.08
C GLN A 463 -12.56 -47.23 9.92
N VAL A 464 -11.72 -47.68 8.99
CA VAL A 464 -11.42 -49.12 8.78
C VAL A 464 -10.64 -49.74 9.96
N HIS A 465 -9.91 -48.94 10.73
CA HIS A 465 -9.17 -49.42 11.90
C HIS A 465 -9.95 -49.42 13.23
N GLN A 466 -11.18 -48.88 13.27
CA GLN A 466 -12.03 -48.88 14.47
C GLN A 466 -13.00 -50.06 14.58
N GLU A 467 -13.13 -50.92 13.55
CA GLU A 467 -13.93 -52.15 13.64
C GLU A 467 -13.10 -53.43 13.43
N PRO A 468 -12.47 -53.97 14.47
CA PRO A 468 -12.11 -55.39 14.53
C PRO A 468 -13.03 -56.08 15.55
N GLY A 469 -14.20 -56.53 15.12
CA GLY A 469 -15.02 -57.41 15.94
C GLY A 469 -16.50 -57.44 15.60
N LYS A 470 -16.86 -58.08 14.48
CA LYS A 470 -18.02 -58.96 14.38
C LYS A 470 -18.00 -59.71 13.04
N ASP A 471 -17.90 -61.03 13.14
CA ASP A 471 -18.15 -61.96 12.05
C ASP A 471 -19.59 -61.79 11.52
N GLY A 472 -19.76 -61.77 10.20
CA GLY A 472 -21.07 -61.89 9.55
C GLY A 472 -21.18 -61.17 8.21
N ASP A 473 -21.09 -61.96 7.14
CA ASP A 473 -21.58 -61.73 5.78
C ASP A 473 -21.09 -60.50 4.99
N THR A 474 -20.26 -60.82 3.99
CA THR A 474 -20.03 -60.12 2.72
C THR A 474 -21.19 -59.23 2.26
N GLN A 475 -21.04 -57.93 2.48
CA GLN A 475 -21.48 -56.89 1.55
C GLN A 475 -20.41 -55.79 1.54
N ASP A 476 -19.75 -55.63 0.39
CA ASP A 476 -18.86 -54.52 0.07
C ASP A 476 -19.62 -53.20 0.24
N GLY A 477 -19.52 -52.61 1.44
CA GLY A 477 -19.98 -51.25 1.71
C GLY A 477 -18.92 -50.27 1.22
N GLU A 478 -18.89 -49.99 -0.09
CA GLU A 478 -18.21 -48.82 -0.64
C GLU A 478 -18.74 -47.57 0.06
N GLY A 479 -17.98 -47.04 1.03
CA GLY A 479 -18.23 -45.71 1.58
C GLY A 479 -18.22 -44.70 0.45
N THR A 480 -19.40 -44.15 0.13
CA THR A 480 -19.59 -43.24 -0.99
C THR A 480 -18.66 -42.04 -0.84
N GLU A 481 -17.80 -41.80 -1.83
CA GLU A 481 -16.84 -40.70 -1.81
C GLU A 481 -17.59 -39.37 -1.64
N PRO A 482 -17.25 -38.54 -0.63
CA PRO A 482 -17.89 -37.25 -0.43
C PRO A 482 -17.79 -36.40 -1.69
N HIS A 483 -18.87 -35.69 -1.99
CA HIS A 483 -18.96 -34.86 -3.19
C HIS A 483 -17.79 -33.86 -3.30
N GLU A 484 -17.29 -33.35 -2.17
CA GLU A 484 -16.13 -32.46 -2.11
C GLU A 484 -14.83 -33.09 -2.59
N VAL A 485 -14.64 -34.40 -2.40
CA VAL A 485 -13.42 -35.13 -2.79
C VAL A 485 -13.50 -35.53 -4.27
N VAL A 486 -14.69 -35.92 -4.74
CA VAL A 486 -14.96 -36.13 -6.18
C VAL A 486 -14.68 -34.84 -6.96
N LEU A 487 -15.22 -33.71 -6.49
CA LEU A 487 -14.95 -32.38 -7.07
C LEU A 487 -13.46 -32.04 -7.00
N ALA A 488 -12.79 -32.28 -5.87
CA ALA A 488 -11.35 -32.03 -5.75
C ALA A 488 -10.51 -32.87 -6.72
N ARG A 489 -10.91 -34.12 -7.03
CA ARG A 489 -10.24 -34.96 -8.04
C ARG A 489 -10.47 -34.44 -9.46
N GLU A 490 -11.68 -34.03 -9.79
CA GLU A 490 -12.04 -33.44 -11.09
C GLU A 490 -11.29 -32.11 -11.33
N GLU A 491 -11.29 -31.23 -10.32
CA GLU A 491 -10.56 -29.96 -10.35
C GLU A 491 -9.04 -30.16 -10.40
N LEU A 492 -8.50 -31.17 -9.71
CA LEU A 492 -7.08 -31.50 -9.77
C LEU A 492 -6.63 -31.93 -11.16
N MET A 493 -7.46 -32.73 -11.86
CA MET A 493 -7.19 -33.11 -13.25
C MET A 493 -7.19 -31.89 -14.18
N ALA A 494 -8.16 -31.00 -14.03
CA ALA A 494 -8.23 -29.75 -14.79
C ALA A 494 -7.01 -28.84 -14.52
N LEU A 495 -6.61 -28.69 -13.25
CA LEU A 495 -5.45 -27.89 -12.85
C LEU A 495 -4.12 -28.47 -13.37
N LEU A 496 -3.96 -29.80 -13.40
CA LEU A 496 -2.79 -30.45 -13.98
C LEU A 496 -2.71 -30.26 -15.50
N GLU A 497 -3.84 -30.28 -16.19
CA GLU A 497 -3.89 -29.99 -17.63
C GLU A 497 -3.52 -28.52 -17.90
N GLU A 498 -4.05 -27.60 -17.09
CA GLU A 498 -3.74 -26.17 -17.18
C GLU A 498 -2.28 -25.87 -16.85
N GLN A 499 -1.70 -26.58 -15.87
CA GLN A 499 -0.28 -26.50 -15.54
C GLN A 499 0.59 -26.95 -16.74
N ARG A 500 0.21 -28.03 -17.43
CA ARG A 500 0.91 -28.51 -18.62
C ARG A 500 0.80 -27.51 -19.78
N LYS A 501 -0.38 -26.93 -20.02
CA LYS A 501 -0.59 -25.88 -21.03
C LYS A 501 0.25 -24.63 -20.72
N THR A 502 0.25 -24.19 -19.47
CA THR A 502 1.01 -23.01 -19.03
C THR A 502 2.52 -23.26 -19.16
N ALA A 503 2.99 -24.47 -18.83
CA ALA A 503 4.39 -24.86 -18.99
C ALA A 503 4.84 -24.94 -20.46
N THR A 504 3.99 -25.43 -21.37
CA THR A 504 4.33 -25.46 -22.80
C THR A 504 4.37 -24.07 -23.41
N LEU A 505 3.45 -23.18 -23.02
CA LEU A 505 3.46 -21.77 -23.38
C LEU A 505 4.72 -21.07 -22.87
N LYS A 506 5.11 -21.30 -21.61
CA LYS A 506 6.34 -20.79 -21.01
C LYS A 506 7.57 -21.19 -21.84
N ALA A 507 7.71 -22.49 -22.16
CA ALA A 507 8.80 -22.99 -22.98
C ALA A 507 8.80 -22.45 -24.42
N GLY A 508 7.64 -22.04 -24.94
CA GLY A 508 7.49 -21.34 -26.21
C GLY A 508 8.03 -19.90 -26.14
N LEU A 509 7.61 -19.14 -25.12
CA LEU A 509 8.06 -17.76 -24.90
C LEU A 509 9.55 -17.67 -24.57
N GLU A 510 10.11 -18.64 -23.83
CA GLU A 510 11.55 -18.72 -23.56
C GLU A 510 12.36 -18.89 -24.86
N ARG A 511 11.87 -19.71 -25.80
CA ARG A 511 12.48 -19.88 -27.12
C ARG A 511 12.41 -18.59 -27.93
N GLN A 512 11.28 -17.90 -27.91
CA GLN A 512 11.10 -16.60 -28.57
C GLN A 512 12.02 -15.53 -27.97
N LEU A 513 12.14 -15.48 -26.64
CA LEU A 513 13.03 -14.56 -25.94
C LEU A 513 14.50 -14.82 -26.29
N ALA A 514 14.92 -16.08 -26.35
CA ALA A 514 16.27 -16.45 -26.79
C ALA A 514 16.53 -16.04 -28.25
N GLN A 515 15.54 -16.14 -29.13
CA GLN A 515 15.65 -15.69 -30.51
C GLN A 515 15.73 -14.16 -30.60
N ALA A 516 14.91 -13.43 -29.84
CA ALA A 516 14.94 -11.97 -29.75
C ALA A 516 16.28 -11.46 -29.17
N GLN A 517 16.86 -12.18 -28.20
CA GLN A 517 18.21 -11.93 -27.68
C GLN A 517 19.30 -12.09 -28.74
N ARG A 518 19.27 -13.18 -29.50
CA ARG A 518 20.22 -13.38 -30.61
C ARG A 518 20.11 -12.28 -31.67
N LYS A 519 18.89 -11.88 -32.04
CA LYS A 519 18.65 -10.79 -33.00
C LYS A 519 19.21 -9.46 -32.48
N ALA A 520 18.93 -9.11 -31.23
CA ALA A 520 19.43 -7.89 -30.61
C ALA A 520 20.97 -7.87 -30.53
N SER A 521 21.61 -8.97 -30.10
CA SER A 521 23.07 -9.07 -30.04
C SER A 521 23.74 -9.04 -31.43
N GLN A 522 23.06 -9.54 -32.47
CA GLN A 522 23.55 -9.41 -33.85
C GLN A 522 23.50 -7.96 -34.33
N LEU A 523 22.40 -7.25 -34.06
CA LEU A 523 22.26 -5.82 -34.38
C LEU A 523 23.29 -4.98 -33.62
N GLU A 524 23.51 -5.27 -32.34
CA GLU A 524 24.50 -4.63 -31.47
C GLU A 524 25.94 -4.81 -31.97
N ARG A 525 26.27 -5.94 -32.60
CA ARG A 525 27.60 -6.18 -33.20
C ARG A 525 27.81 -5.43 -34.52
N VAL A 526 26.75 -5.14 -35.26
CA VAL A 526 26.82 -4.47 -36.58
C VAL A 526 26.85 -2.93 -36.43
N LEU A 527 26.25 -2.41 -35.36
CA LEU A 527 26.11 -0.98 -35.07
C LEU A 527 27.45 -0.19 -34.95
N PRO A 528 28.50 -0.67 -34.26
CA PRO A 528 29.77 0.06 -34.11
C PRO A 528 30.55 0.23 -35.40
N ARG A 529 30.37 -0.68 -36.37
CA ARG A 529 31.12 -0.70 -37.64
C ARG A 529 30.56 0.26 -38.69
N ARG A 530 29.38 0.84 -38.45
CA ARG A 530 28.66 1.70 -39.41
C ARG A 530 28.32 3.10 -38.85
N ALA A 531 28.73 3.40 -37.62
CA ALA A 531 28.53 4.71 -37.00
C ALA A 531 29.71 5.64 -37.33
N CYS A 532 29.43 6.70 -38.11
CA CYS A 532 30.43 7.65 -38.60
C CYS A 532 30.75 8.76 -37.58
N SER A 533 29.84 9.08 -36.65
CA SER A 533 30.03 10.10 -35.59
C SER A 533 30.28 9.49 -34.21
N VAL A 534 31.15 10.15 -33.42
CA VAL A 534 31.45 9.80 -32.02
C VAL A 534 30.21 9.91 -31.14
N GLU A 535 29.37 10.92 -31.38
CA GLU A 535 28.13 11.17 -30.62
C GLU A 535 27.09 10.07 -30.84
N GLN A 536 26.95 9.59 -32.08
CA GLN A 536 26.04 8.49 -32.41
C GLN A 536 26.48 7.17 -31.74
N ARG A 537 27.78 6.96 -31.55
CA ARG A 537 28.30 5.80 -30.81
C ARG A 537 28.00 5.91 -29.31
N GLU A 538 28.04 7.11 -28.75
CA GLU A 538 27.70 7.34 -27.34
C GLU A 538 26.20 7.20 -27.07
N GLU A 539 25.35 7.73 -27.95
CA GLU A 539 23.89 7.57 -27.84
C GLU A 539 23.48 6.09 -27.91
N LEU A 540 24.07 5.31 -28.82
CA LEU A 540 23.83 3.87 -28.93
C LEU A 540 24.34 3.10 -27.69
N ARG A 541 25.50 3.48 -27.14
CA ARG A 541 26.01 2.90 -25.88
C ARG A 541 25.09 3.19 -24.71
N LEU A 542 24.58 4.41 -24.60
CA LEU A 542 23.63 4.82 -23.57
C LEU A 542 22.31 4.04 -23.70
N LEU A 543 21.82 3.82 -24.93
CA LEU A 543 20.60 3.06 -25.19
C LEU A 543 20.76 1.57 -24.79
N CYS A 544 21.89 0.94 -25.14
CA CYS A 544 22.21 -0.42 -24.66
C CYS A 544 22.33 -0.47 -23.13
N ARG A 545 22.98 0.52 -22.51
CA ARG A 545 23.16 0.60 -21.06
C ARG A 545 21.84 0.83 -20.31
N ALA A 546 20.94 1.64 -20.85
CA ALA A 546 19.61 1.85 -20.29
C ALA A 546 18.79 0.56 -20.34
N HIS A 547 18.86 -0.19 -21.45
CA HIS A 547 18.23 -1.50 -21.56
C HIS A 547 18.81 -2.50 -20.55
N GLU A 548 20.13 -2.59 -20.41
CA GLU A 548 20.78 -3.42 -19.37
C GLU A 548 20.27 -3.10 -17.95
N LEU A 549 20.15 -1.81 -17.61
CA LEU A 549 19.66 -1.38 -16.30
C LEU A 549 18.17 -1.68 -16.09
N GLU A 550 17.34 -1.63 -17.14
CA GLU A 550 15.94 -2.06 -17.07
C GLU A 550 15.81 -3.58 -16.90
N LEU A 551 16.69 -4.36 -17.53
CA LEU A 551 16.78 -5.80 -17.32
C LEU A 551 17.19 -6.12 -15.88
N ASP A 552 18.16 -5.41 -15.32
CA ASP A 552 18.60 -5.58 -13.93
C ASP A 552 17.49 -5.25 -12.93
N ARG A 553 16.70 -4.18 -13.16
CA ARG A 553 15.52 -3.87 -12.31
C ARG A 553 14.48 -4.99 -12.31
N GLY A 554 14.21 -5.59 -13.47
CA GLY A 554 13.30 -6.74 -13.59
C GLY A 554 13.84 -7.99 -12.88
N HIS A 555 15.14 -8.26 -13.01
CA HIS A 555 15.80 -9.36 -12.32
C HIS A 555 15.82 -9.19 -10.79
N HIS A 556 16.00 -7.97 -10.29
CA HIS A 556 15.99 -7.71 -8.85
C HIS A 556 14.62 -7.98 -8.21
N LEU A 557 13.52 -7.68 -8.90
CA LEU A 557 12.17 -7.94 -8.40
C LEU A 557 11.88 -9.44 -8.31
N LEU A 558 12.19 -10.20 -9.37
CA LEU A 558 12.05 -11.66 -9.41
C LEU A 558 13.02 -12.35 -8.45
N HIS A 559 14.25 -11.86 -8.34
CA HIS A 559 15.24 -12.37 -7.38
C HIS A 559 14.79 -12.11 -5.95
N HIS A 560 14.20 -10.95 -5.65
CA HIS A 560 13.67 -10.64 -4.34
C HIS A 560 12.53 -11.60 -3.95
N GLN A 561 11.58 -11.85 -4.85
CA GLN A 561 10.53 -12.86 -4.64
C GLN A 561 11.11 -14.27 -4.43
N ALA A 562 12.05 -14.70 -5.28
CA ALA A 562 12.70 -16.01 -5.15
C ALA A 562 13.51 -16.13 -3.84
N LEU A 563 14.12 -15.05 -3.37
CA LEU A 563 14.89 -14.99 -2.14
C LEU A 563 13.95 -15.05 -0.93
N LEU A 564 12.80 -14.37 -0.95
CA LEU A 564 11.77 -14.47 0.08
C LEU A 564 11.21 -15.90 0.20
N ILE A 565 10.93 -16.57 -0.93
CA ILE A 565 10.50 -17.97 -0.95
C ILE A 565 11.59 -18.87 -0.35
N ARG A 566 12.85 -18.70 -0.78
CA ARG A 566 13.99 -19.50 -0.30
C ARG A 566 14.29 -19.25 1.19
N LEU A 567 14.09 -18.02 1.67
CA LEU A 567 14.28 -17.63 3.06
C LEU A 567 13.16 -18.19 3.93
N GLY A 568 11.91 -18.20 3.44
CA GLY A 568 10.79 -18.91 4.06
C GLY A 568 11.03 -20.42 4.17
N GLN A 569 11.54 -21.06 3.11
CA GLN A 569 11.91 -22.47 3.11
C GLN A 569 13.04 -22.79 4.11
N ARG A 570 14.10 -21.98 4.13
CA ARG A 570 15.23 -22.16 5.07
C ARG A 570 14.79 -21.94 6.51
N HIS A 571 13.93 -20.96 6.76
CA HIS A 571 13.36 -20.73 8.09
C HIS A 571 12.53 -21.92 8.56
N ARG A 572 11.72 -22.51 7.66
CA ARG A 572 10.94 -23.72 7.93
C ARG A 572 11.81 -24.92 8.28
N GLN A 573 12.88 -25.17 7.52
CA GLN A 573 13.84 -26.25 7.80
C GLN A 573 14.56 -26.06 9.14
N LEU A 574 14.96 -24.82 9.47
CA LEU A 574 15.59 -24.51 10.74
C LEU A 574 14.62 -24.73 11.92
N CYS A 575 13.37 -24.29 11.78
CA CYS A 575 12.33 -24.58 12.76
C CYS A 575 12.15 -26.09 12.93
N GLU A 576 12.19 -26.86 11.84
CA GLU A 576 12.03 -28.30 11.90
C GLU A 576 13.16 -29.01 12.64
N CYS A 577 14.42 -28.62 12.39
CA CYS A 577 15.56 -29.13 13.14
C CYS A 577 15.48 -28.74 14.63
N LEU A 578 15.16 -27.48 14.94
CA LEU A 578 15.04 -27.01 16.32
C LEU A 578 13.97 -27.78 17.10
N ILE A 579 12.81 -28.03 16.49
CA ILE A 579 11.70 -28.74 17.12
C ILE A 579 12.07 -30.23 17.33
N ARG A 580 12.78 -30.86 16.38
CA ARG A 580 13.28 -32.24 16.53
C ARG A 580 14.35 -32.36 17.61
N ASP A 581 15.32 -31.45 17.63
CA ASP A 581 16.40 -31.45 18.61
C ASP A 581 15.87 -31.15 20.02
N GLN A 582 14.94 -30.21 20.15
CA GLN A 582 14.26 -29.91 21.41
C GLN A 582 13.53 -31.14 21.94
N ARG A 583 12.77 -31.86 21.10
CA ARG A 583 12.05 -33.07 21.52
C ARG A 583 13.01 -34.19 21.93
N ARG A 584 14.11 -34.37 21.21
CA ARG A 584 15.17 -35.34 21.55
C ARG A 584 15.79 -35.04 22.91
N LEU A 585 16.21 -33.80 23.14
CA LEU A 585 16.82 -33.38 24.41
C LEU A 585 15.86 -33.55 25.60
N ILE A 586 14.57 -33.27 25.40
CA ILE A 586 13.55 -33.46 26.45
C ILE A 586 13.36 -34.95 26.79
N GLN A 587 13.38 -35.83 25.78
CA GLN A 587 13.29 -37.28 25.96
C GLN A 587 14.55 -37.86 26.62
N GLU A 588 15.74 -37.43 26.19
CA GLU A 588 17.02 -37.87 26.75
C GLU A 588 17.21 -37.39 28.20
N ALA A 589 16.70 -36.21 28.54
CA ALA A 589 16.75 -35.67 29.91
C ALA A 589 15.61 -36.18 30.81
N GLY A 590 14.67 -36.98 30.29
CA GLY A 590 13.55 -37.55 31.05
C GLY A 590 12.60 -36.50 31.66
N LEU A 591 12.51 -35.31 31.04
CA LEU A 591 11.70 -34.20 31.55
C LEU A 591 10.22 -34.38 31.19
N ALA A 592 9.32 -34.15 32.15
CA ALA A 592 7.88 -34.17 31.90
C ALA A 592 7.47 -33.04 30.95
N VAL A 593 6.82 -33.39 29.84
CA VAL A 593 6.33 -32.42 28.84
C VAL A 593 4.98 -31.86 29.29
N PRO A 594 4.82 -30.53 29.40
CA PRO A 594 3.52 -29.93 29.68
C PRO A 594 2.50 -30.28 28.59
N GLU A 595 1.25 -30.54 28.98
CA GLU A 595 0.19 -31.01 28.07
C GLU A 595 -0.04 -30.07 26.87
N ALA A 596 0.05 -28.76 27.08
CA ALA A 596 -0.04 -27.76 26.01
C ALA A 596 1.11 -27.84 24.98
N LEU A 597 2.30 -28.27 25.40
CA LEU A 597 3.45 -28.48 24.51
C LEU A 597 3.34 -29.83 23.81
N GLU A 598 2.86 -30.86 24.50
CA GLU A 598 2.58 -32.17 23.89
C GLU A 598 1.50 -32.06 22.80
N GLN A 599 0.44 -31.30 23.03
CA GLN A 599 -0.58 -31.00 22.01
C GLN A 599 0.02 -30.30 20.78
N ARG A 600 0.94 -29.35 20.98
CA ARG A 600 1.64 -28.67 19.86
C ARG A 600 2.58 -29.61 19.12
N TYR A 601 3.30 -30.48 19.82
CA TYR A 601 4.12 -31.53 19.19
C TYR A 601 3.25 -32.56 18.45
N GLN A 602 2.06 -32.88 18.95
CA GLN A 602 1.12 -33.76 18.27
C GLN A 602 0.56 -33.11 17.00
N VAL A 603 0.20 -31.81 17.03
CA VAL A 603 -0.20 -31.06 15.83
C VAL A 603 0.94 -31.02 14.81
N TYR A 604 2.15 -30.67 15.25
CA TYR A 604 3.34 -30.64 14.41
C TYR A 604 3.73 -32.02 13.87
N SER A 605 3.62 -33.08 14.68
CA SER A 605 3.91 -34.46 14.28
C SER A 605 2.80 -35.05 13.41
N ARG A 606 1.54 -34.60 13.53
CA ARG A 606 0.45 -34.89 12.58
C ARG A 606 0.73 -34.25 11.21
N GLU A 607 1.35 -33.08 11.18
CA GLU A 607 1.75 -32.41 9.93
C GLU A 607 2.99 -33.05 9.26
N LEU A 608 3.85 -33.74 10.02
CA LEU A 608 5.10 -34.36 9.54
C LEU A 608 5.04 -35.89 9.36
N GLY A 609 4.11 -36.56 10.02
CA GLY A 609 4.25 -37.97 10.41
C GLY A 609 4.12 -39.03 9.33
N GLU A 610 3.57 -38.78 8.14
CA GLU A 610 3.26 -39.88 7.21
C GLU A 610 3.71 -39.61 5.77
N GLY A 611 4.94 -39.11 5.60
CA GLY A 611 5.66 -39.16 4.32
C GLY A 611 5.13 -38.22 3.21
N THR A 612 4.10 -37.42 3.48
CA THR A 612 3.59 -36.40 2.55
C THR A 612 4.64 -35.32 2.30
N LEU A 613 5.36 -34.91 3.34
CA LEU A 613 6.43 -33.91 3.25
C LEU A 613 7.68 -34.47 2.54
N ASP A 614 8.08 -35.71 2.83
CA ASP A 614 9.21 -36.36 2.14
C ASP A 614 8.90 -36.66 0.67
N ARG A 615 7.66 -37.05 0.33
CA ARG A 615 7.21 -37.17 -1.08
C ARG A 615 7.19 -35.81 -1.78
N LEU A 616 6.75 -34.75 -1.11
CA LEU A 616 6.80 -33.38 -1.62
C LEU A 616 8.25 -32.87 -1.77
N LEU A 617 9.16 -33.25 -0.88
CA LEU A 617 10.59 -32.92 -0.95
C LEU A 617 11.31 -33.71 -2.05
N VAL A 618 10.96 -34.99 -2.25
CA VAL A 618 11.46 -35.81 -3.37
C VAL A 618 10.92 -35.29 -4.71
N LEU A 619 9.62 -34.98 -4.80
CA LEU A 619 9.02 -34.32 -5.97
C LEU A 619 9.63 -32.93 -6.21
N HIS A 620 9.90 -32.16 -5.16
CA HIS A 620 10.60 -30.88 -5.25
C HIS A 620 12.06 -31.04 -5.69
N SER A 621 12.77 -32.10 -5.29
CA SER A 621 14.13 -32.41 -5.76
C SER A 621 14.15 -32.79 -7.24
N LEU A 622 13.13 -33.50 -7.72
CA LEU A 622 12.95 -33.88 -9.13
C LEU A 622 12.51 -32.68 -9.99
N MET A 623 11.70 -31.77 -9.44
CA MET A 623 11.26 -30.53 -10.10
C MET A 623 12.34 -29.44 -10.12
N THR A 624 13.20 -29.36 -9.09
CA THR A 624 14.32 -28.40 -9.02
C THR A 624 15.58 -28.88 -9.75
N SER A 625 15.79 -30.20 -9.89
CA SER A 625 16.85 -30.75 -10.75
C SER A 625 16.56 -30.51 -12.24
N SER A 626 15.29 -30.50 -12.65
CA SER A 626 14.84 -30.04 -13.98
C SER A 626 15.26 -28.57 -14.26
N LEU A 627 15.18 -27.69 -13.27
CA LEU A 627 15.59 -26.28 -13.38
C LEU A 627 17.12 -26.07 -13.27
N ARG A 628 17.83 -26.86 -12.45
CA ARG A 628 19.32 -26.79 -12.37
C ARG A 628 20.00 -27.34 -13.61
N ALA A 629 19.45 -28.38 -14.24
CA ALA A 629 19.98 -28.94 -15.49
C ALA A 629 19.88 -27.95 -16.67
N CYS A 630 18.96 -26.99 -16.62
CA CYS A 630 18.83 -25.93 -17.62
C CYS A 630 19.87 -24.82 -17.43
N CYS A 631 20.21 -24.44 -16.19
CA CYS A 631 21.24 -23.43 -15.90
C CYS A 631 22.69 -23.93 -16.06
N GLN A 632 22.99 -25.20 -15.76
CA GLN A 632 24.37 -25.72 -15.87
C GLN A 632 24.85 -25.93 -17.31
N ARG A 633 23.94 -26.06 -18.30
CA ARG A 633 24.34 -26.16 -19.72
C ARG A 633 24.75 -24.83 -20.36
N CYS A 634 24.63 -23.70 -19.66
CA CYS A 634 25.09 -22.39 -20.16
C CYS A 634 26.47 -21.96 -19.63
N GLN A 635 27.11 -22.71 -18.71
CA GLN A 635 28.44 -22.36 -18.17
C GLN A 635 29.60 -23.25 -18.64
N VAL A 636 29.35 -24.29 -19.45
CA VAL A 636 30.41 -25.19 -19.97
C VAL A 636 30.64 -25.01 -21.48
N GLY A 637 30.31 -23.82 -22.02
CA GLY A 637 30.45 -23.48 -23.43
C GLY A 637 31.49 -22.39 -23.73
N THR A 638 32.42 -22.14 -22.81
CA THR A 638 33.60 -21.29 -23.04
C THR A 638 34.83 -22.04 -22.55
N GLY A 639 35.25 -22.98 -23.39
CA GLY A 639 36.61 -23.54 -23.46
C GLY A 639 37.00 -23.54 -24.92
#